data_AF-A0A9E0Y697-F1
#
_entry.id   AF-A0A9E0Y697-F1
#
_cell.length_a   1.000
_cell.length_b   1.000
_cell.length_c   1.000
_cell.angle_alpha   90.00
_cell.angle_beta   90.00
_cell.angle_gamma   90.00
#
_symmetry.space_group_name_H-M   'P 1'
#
loop_
_entity.id
_entity.type
_entity.pdbx_description
1 polymer ?
#
loop_
_entity_poly.entity_id
_entity_poly.type
_entity_poly.pdbx_seq_one_letter_code
_entity_poly.pdbx_strand_id
1 'polypeptide(L)'
;MLRITLISIFIYFLTAPVVFAQNKEAYKQPRILILLDGSSSMVNEWSNAQTRFQAAGNIVLRLMDSVYKLNNQVEFSLRVYGHQHGVPENNCYDTKQEISFSHDNYTQMSLRLANLRPMGVSPIAYSLREAAENDFTNDRDYAYSLILVTDGGESCGGNICDVVKTLLDKKIAFKPYIVSLVDYAPLKEQYSCLGQYLTAIKPEDIEKAVGVISEGYRKVFAVPIIKSTLPVTPIPQPAKIKTVATPAIQMPKREPTKEAPPKEIKVAAIPQTEPKPVAESKPEPSSESSKIKVETALPQDHFSNLRRFGFERINYSLFWSTVTPKRKIVPELTLPSKETEPAAPQQTTAQPPEPKSVNKLPAKSEIKRAIPANQTIQAATTSITLEPAPETSLEVYFTDGKGKFYNSTPPMRLLDVKTGSEIKKFYRTIDGNGNPDPQTVPPGKYILSIGKTGNYKTKEITIQAANKNKVTVVVTKGTLIFRYDDNPQRPVKEFIASVRKTFEARSNIYQPCTEQREYEPANYHIEINTLPMMVRNIDLDFGWSYTIDIPEPGFVKFTNTNALGKVSLWAPLGDQFAQFYFTEINGNPNAQTIRLQPGLYEAHWRGNQPRGMQNGDNIVKFSVKSNATTEVEIK
;
A
#
# COMPACT_ATOMS: atom_id res chain seq x y z
N MET A 1 20.00 87.04 -27.56
CA MET A 1 20.48 86.23 -26.42
C MET A 1 19.41 85.41 -25.68
N LEU A 2 18.10 85.54 -25.96
CA LEU A 2 17.05 84.83 -25.20
C LEU A 2 16.48 83.56 -25.88
N ARG A 3 16.98 83.17 -27.06
CA ARG A 3 16.52 81.96 -27.79
C ARG A 3 17.46 80.74 -27.67
N ILE A 4 18.67 80.94 -27.18
CA ILE A 4 19.69 79.87 -27.09
C ILE A 4 19.68 79.20 -25.70
N THR A 5 19.16 79.88 -24.68
CA THR A 5 19.03 79.35 -23.31
C THR A 5 17.87 78.36 -23.14
N LEU A 6 16.84 78.42 -23.98
CA LEU A 6 15.69 77.49 -23.93
C LEU A 6 15.97 76.10 -24.52
N ILE A 7 16.93 75.99 -25.46
CA ILE A 7 17.30 74.71 -26.09
C ILE A 7 18.23 73.90 -25.16
N SER A 8 19.03 74.57 -24.33
CA SER A 8 19.94 73.89 -23.40
C SER A 8 19.21 73.27 -22.19
N ILE A 9 18.06 73.82 -21.79
CA ILE A 9 17.23 73.26 -20.71
C ILE A 9 16.40 72.05 -21.19
N PHE A 10 16.04 71.99 -22.47
CA PHE A 10 15.31 70.83 -23.03
C PHE A 10 16.22 69.61 -23.26
N ILE A 11 17.51 69.82 -23.51
CA ILE A 11 18.48 68.72 -23.67
C ILE A 11 18.88 68.10 -22.32
N TYR A 12 18.81 68.86 -21.21
CA TYR A 12 19.10 68.33 -19.88
C TYR A 12 17.96 67.51 -19.26
N PHE A 13 16.74 67.62 -19.80
CA PHE A 13 15.58 66.82 -19.35
C PHE A 13 15.45 65.47 -20.09
N LEU A 14 16.28 65.19 -21.10
CA LEU A 14 16.21 63.95 -21.89
C LEU A 14 17.21 62.86 -21.45
N THR A 15 18.00 63.11 -20.40
CA THR A 15 18.98 62.15 -19.87
C THR A 15 18.68 61.76 -18.42
N ALA A 16 17.41 61.50 -18.09
CA ALA A 16 17.11 60.71 -16.89
C ALA A 16 17.47 59.25 -17.19
N PRO A 17 18.40 58.62 -16.46
CA PRO A 17 18.62 57.20 -16.60
C PRO A 17 17.33 56.50 -16.17
N VAL A 18 16.63 55.89 -17.12
CA VAL A 18 15.59 54.92 -16.82
C VAL A 18 16.30 53.75 -16.15
N VAL A 19 16.37 53.78 -14.83
CA VAL A 19 16.73 52.61 -14.04
C VAL A 19 15.59 51.64 -14.23
N PHE A 20 15.72 50.76 -15.22
CA PHE A 20 14.99 49.51 -15.25
C PHE A 20 15.44 48.76 -14.00
N ALA A 21 14.69 48.92 -12.91
CA ALA A 21 14.71 47.96 -11.83
C ALA A 21 14.29 46.64 -12.46
N GLN A 22 15.28 45.80 -12.80
CA GLN A 22 15.02 44.40 -13.05
C GLN A 22 14.42 43.88 -11.74
N ASN A 23 13.11 43.61 -11.75
CA ASN A 23 12.48 42.79 -10.74
C ASN A 23 13.21 41.44 -10.76
N LYS A 24 14.28 41.30 -9.99
CA LYS A 24 14.81 40.00 -9.61
C LYS A 24 13.68 39.36 -8.82
N GLU A 25 12.96 38.43 -9.44
CA GLU A 25 12.07 37.54 -8.70
C GLU A 25 12.86 37.01 -7.50
N ALA A 26 12.31 37.22 -6.30
CA ALA A 26 12.92 36.72 -5.08
C ALA A 26 13.08 35.20 -5.21
N TYR A 27 14.30 34.70 -5.00
CA TYR A 27 14.57 33.27 -5.03
C TYR A 27 13.69 32.57 -4.00
N LYS A 28 12.84 31.65 -4.47
CA LYS A 28 12.01 30.80 -3.62
C LYS A 28 12.66 29.43 -3.50
N GLN A 29 12.75 28.93 -2.26
CA GLN A 29 13.34 27.61 -2.03
C GLN A 29 12.39 26.51 -2.54
N PRO A 30 12.86 25.57 -3.38
CA PRO A 30 12.01 24.51 -3.93
C PRO A 30 11.65 23.45 -2.89
N ARG A 31 10.37 23.09 -2.85
CA ARG A 31 9.81 22.05 -1.97
C ARG A 31 8.94 21.08 -2.78
N ILE A 32 9.15 19.78 -2.61
CA ILE A 32 8.37 18.74 -3.29
C ILE A 32 7.59 17.91 -2.26
N LEU A 33 6.26 17.90 -2.39
CA LEU A 33 5.42 16.95 -1.69
C LEU A 33 5.22 15.71 -2.56
N ILE A 34 5.61 14.56 -2.01
CA ILE A 34 5.22 13.25 -2.53
C ILE A 34 3.85 12.92 -1.94
N LEU A 35 2.85 12.81 -2.80
CA LEU A 35 1.54 12.29 -2.45
C LEU A 35 1.48 10.83 -2.89
N LEU A 36 1.54 9.91 -1.94
CA LEU A 36 1.65 8.48 -2.19
C LEU A 36 0.33 7.76 -1.91
N ASP A 37 -0.07 6.92 -2.86
CA ASP A 37 -1.19 6.01 -2.73
C ASP A 37 -0.87 4.87 -1.75
N GLY A 38 -1.63 4.81 -0.67
CA GLY A 38 -1.64 3.73 0.32
C GLY A 38 -2.95 2.95 0.31
N SER A 39 -3.73 3.00 -0.77
CA SER A 39 -4.97 2.23 -0.87
C SER A 39 -4.70 0.73 -1.07
N SER A 40 -5.69 -0.10 -0.76
CA SER A 40 -5.55 -1.56 -0.80
C SER A 40 -5.15 -2.11 -2.17
N SER A 41 -5.39 -1.40 -3.28
CA SER A 41 -4.94 -1.85 -4.61
C SER A 41 -3.42 -1.88 -4.75
N MET A 42 -2.70 -1.10 -3.94
CA MET A 42 -1.24 -1.03 -3.96
C MET A 42 -0.56 -2.30 -3.40
N VAL A 43 -1.30 -3.23 -2.78
CA VAL A 43 -0.80 -4.57 -2.42
C VAL A 43 -0.64 -5.49 -3.64
N ASN A 44 -1.27 -5.16 -4.76
CA ASN A 44 -1.24 -6.00 -5.96
C ASN A 44 0.18 -6.11 -6.50
N GLU A 45 0.43 -7.23 -7.19
CA GLU A 45 1.69 -7.45 -7.87
C GLU A 45 1.91 -6.40 -8.98
N TRP A 46 3.14 -5.92 -9.07
CA TRP A 46 3.60 -5.00 -10.12
C TRP A 46 4.54 -5.70 -11.11
N SER A 47 5.70 -6.16 -10.63
CA SER A 47 6.68 -6.92 -11.42
C SER A 47 7.64 -7.67 -10.50
N ASN A 48 8.15 -8.83 -10.94
CA ASN A 48 9.16 -9.62 -10.21
C ASN A 48 8.78 -9.92 -8.75
N ALA A 49 7.52 -10.30 -8.50
CA ALA A 49 6.99 -10.52 -7.15
C ALA A 49 7.07 -9.31 -6.19
N GLN A 50 7.30 -8.10 -6.73
CA GLN A 50 7.18 -6.86 -5.96
C GLN A 50 5.75 -6.34 -6.02
N THR A 51 5.29 -5.77 -4.91
CA THR A 51 4.01 -5.05 -4.83
C THR A 51 4.11 -3.68 -5.49
N ARG A 52 2.97 -3.13 -5.92
CA ARG A 52 2.88 -1.74 -6.42
C ARG A 52 3.36 -0.72 -5.39
N PHE A 53 3.08 -0.96 -4.11
CA PHE A 53 3.58 -0.09 -3.04
C PHE A 53 5.11 -0.10 -2.92
N GLN A 54 5.75 -1.27 -3.04
CA GLN A 54 7.21 -1.35 -3.09
C GLN A 54 7.78 -0.65 -4.32
N ALA A 55 7.15 -0.80 -5.48
CA ALA A 55 7.53 -0.11 -6.70
C ALA A 55 7.42 1.41 -6.56
N ALA A 56 6.33 1.91 -5.96
CA ALA A 56 6.12 3.32 -5.65
C ALA A 56 7.22 3.85 -4.73
N GLY A 57 7.54 3.12 -3.66
CA GLY A 57 8.63 3.49 -2.76
C GLY A 57 9.98 3.59 -3.49
N ASN A 58 10.27 2.64 -4.39
CA ASN A 58 11.49 2.67 -5.21
C ASN A 58 11.52 3.88 -6.17
N ILE A 59 10.40 4.24 -6.77
CA ILE A 59 10.27 5.45 -7.62
C ILE A 59 10.57 6.70 -6.80
N VAL A 60 9.99 6.82 -5.60
CA VAL A 60 10.18 7.96 -4.71
C VAL A 60 11.66 8.10 -4.32
N LEU A 61 12.30 7.01 -3.89
CA LEU A 61 13.70 7.04 -3.49
C LEU A 61 14.63 7.39 -4.67
N ARG A 62 14.44 6.78 -5.85
CA ARG A 62 15.24 7.09 -7.04
C ARG A 62 15.05 8.53 -7.51
N LEU A 63 13.83 9.05 -7.41
CA LEU A 63 13.54 10.44 -7.70
C LEU A 63 14.31 11.37 -6.75
N MET A 64 14.25 11.11 -5.44
CA MET A 64 14.99 11.92 -4.44
C MET A 64 16.49 11.90 -4.72
N ASP A 65 17.08 10.74 -4.99
CA ASP A 65 18.48 10.62 -5.36
C ASP A 65 18.83 11.43 -6.62
N SER A 66 17.96 11.39 -7.64
CA SER A 66 18.15 12.15 -8.88
C SER A 66 18.09 13.66 -8.64
N VAL A 67 17.11 14.11 -7.86
CA VAL A 67 16.91 15.53 -7.54
C VAL A 67 18.02 16.05 -6.63
N TYR A 68 18.45 15.31 -5.61
CA TYR A 68 19.54 15.72 -4.71
C TYR A 68 20.89 15.84 -5.43
N LYS A 69 21.12 15.05 -6.48
CA LYS A 69 22.30 15.23 -7.35
C LYS A 69 22.27 16.54 -8.13
N LEU A 70 21.08 17.06 -8.47
CA LEU A 70 20.91 18.35 -9.14
C LEU A 70 20.98 19.50 -8.13
N ASN A 71 20.26 19.39 -7.02
CA ASN A 71 20.23 20.38 -5.95
C ASN A 71 19.91 19.71 -4.61
N ASN A 72 20.88 19.69 -3.69
CA ASN A 72 20.74 19.11 -2.36
C ASN A 72 19.98 19.99 -1.35
N GLN A 73 19.54 21.19 -1.75
CA GLN A 73 18.73 22.11 -0.93
C GLN A 73 17.22 21.95 -1.14
N VAL A 74 16.80 21.07 -2.06
CA VAL A 74 15.38 20.75 -2.24
C VAL A 74 14.87 20.03 -1.00
N GLU A 75 13.75 20.47 -0.43
CA GLU A 75 13.13 19.76 0.69
C GLU A 75 12.01 18.85 0.19
N PHE A 76 11.98 17.61 0.70
CA PHE A 76 10.93 16.64 0.38
C PHE A 76 10.00 16.45 1.57
N SER A 77 8.72 16.21 1.30
CA SER A 77 7.69 15.82 2.27
C SER A 77 6.96 14.58 1.74
N LEU A 78 6.42 13.76 2.63
CA LEU A 78 5.61 12.59 2.28
C LEU A 78 4.23 12.73 2.91
N ARG A 79 3.19 12.74 2.08
CA ARG A 79 1.81 12.52 2.48
C ARG A 79 1.31 11.22 1.88
N VAL A 80 0.64 10.41 2.68
CA VAL A 80 0.10 9.11 2.26
C VAL A 80 -1.39 9.12 2.53
N TYR A 81 -2.17 8.48 1.66
CA TYR A 81 -3.63 8.33 1.84
C TYR A 81 -4.04 6.86 1.79
N GLY A 82 -5.13 6.53 2.49
CA GLY A 82 -5.66 5.16 2.54
C GLY A 82 -4.83 4.17 3.34
N HIS A 83 -3.80 4.60 4.07
CA HIS A 83 -2.89 3.70 4.79
C HIS A 83 -3.20 3.57 6.28
N GLN A 84 -4.15 4.33 6.84
CA GLN A 84 -4.42 4.29 8.28
C GLN A 84 -5.63 3.42 8.62
N HIS A 85 -6.61 3.30 7.72
CA HIS A 85 -7.86 2.57 7.93
C HIS A 85 -8.08 1.54 6.83
N GLY A 86 -8.67 0.40 7.16
CA GLY A 86 -8.93 -0.67 6.20
C GLY A 86 -10.08 -0.34 5.23
N VAL A 87 -10.14 -1.02 4.09
CA VAL A 87 -11.28 -0.92 3.14
C VAL A 87 -12.66 -1.04 3.81
N PRO A 88 -12.89 -1.95 4.79
CA PRO A 88 -14.21 -2.08 5.44
C PRO A 88 -14.67 -0.81 6.16
N GLU A 89 -13.72 0.00 6.64
CA GLU A 89 -14.03 1.27 7.31
C GLU A 89 -14.40 2.37 6.31
N ASN A 90 -13.98 2.23 5.04
CA ASN A 90 -14.28 3.13 3.93
C ASN A 90 -14.05 4.62 4.29
N ASN A 91 -12.95 4.90 5.00
CA ASN A 91 -12.67 6.23 5.52
C ASN A 91 -12.17 7.16 4.41
N CYS A 92 -13.07 7.98 3.88
CA CYS A 92 -12.78 8.95 2.82
C CYS A 92 -12.04 10.22 3.27
N TYR A 93 -11.53 10.21 4.51
CA TYR A 93 -10.71 11.27 5.09
C TYR A 93 -9.34 10.73 5.52
N ASP A 94 -9.01 9.49 5.15
CA ASP A 94 -7.76 8.83 5.50
C ASP A 94 -6.58 9.40 4.70
N THR A 95 -5.88 10.36 5.30
CA THR A 95 -4.64 10.92 4.78
C THR A 95 -3.80 11.49 5.92
N LYS A 96 -2.47 11.36 5.81
CA LYS A 96 -1.53 11.89 6.79
C LYS A 96 -0.22 12.32 6.16
N GLN A 97 0.28 13.48 6.60
CA GLN A 97 1.68 13.85 6.37
C GLN A 97 2.57 12.99 7.28
N GLU A 98 3.28 12.06 6.67
CA GLU A 98 4.14 11.11 7.36
C GLU A 98 5.55 11.64 7.58
N ILE A 99 6.00 12.51 6.69
CA ILE A 99 7.28 13.21 6.79
C ILE A 99 7.03 14.65 6.39
N SER A 100 7.34 15.58 7.29
CA SER A 100 7.29 17.01 6.99
C SER A 100 8.47 17.44 6.11
N PHE A 101 8.36 18.60 5.46
CA PHE A 101 9.44 19.16 4.67
C PHE A 101 10.73 19.30 5.48
N SER A 102 11.79 18.67 5.01
CA SER A 102 13.11 18.83 5.58
C SER A 102 14.20 18.55 4.55
N HIS A 103 15.39 19.10 4.81
CA HIS A 103 16.59 18.79 4.06
C HIS A 103 17.09 17.38 4.41
N ASP A 104 17.81 16.75 3.48
CA ASP A 104 18.56 15.50 3.68
C ASP A 104 17.76 14.39 4.40
N ASN A 105 16.50 14.22 4.03
CA ASN A 105 15.59 13.29 4.71
C ASN A 105 15.44 11.95 3.99
N TYR A 106 16.40 11.59 3.13
CA TYR A 106 16.39 10.34 2.39
C TYR A 106 16.27 9.11 3.29
N THR A 107 17.07 9.04 4.36
CA THR A 107 17.02 7.92 5.31
C THR A 107 15.68 7.85 6.04
N GLN A 108 15.13 9.00 6.44
CA GLN A 108 13.81 9.07 7.07
C GLN A 108 12.71 8.59 6.10
N MET A 109 12.78 9.02 4.84
CA MET A 109 11.87 8.58 3.77
C MET A 109 11.93 7.07 3.58
N SER A 110 13.13 6.51 3.40
CA SER A 110 13.34 5.08 3.19
C SER A 110 12.79 4.24 4.36
N LEU A 111 13.09 4.63 5.60
CA LEU A 111 12.59 3.94 6.80
C LEU A 111 11.07 4.06 6.94
N ARG A 112 10.49 5.22 6.62
CA ARG A 112 9.04 5.40 6.72
C ARG A 112 8.32 4.57 5.66
N LEU A 113 8.76 4.62 4.40
CA LEU A 113 8.20 3.84 3.30
C LEU A 113 8.23 2.33 3.59
N ALA A 114 9.31 1.82 4.19
CA ALA A 114 9.42 0.41 4.55
C ALA A 114 8.37 -0.05 5.58
N ASN A 115 7.95 0.85 6.47
CA ASN A 115 7.01 0.57 7.57
C ASN A 115 5.55 0.92 7.25
N LEU A 116 5.29 1.59 6.13
CA LEU A 116 3.92 1.89 5.70
C LEU A 116 3.28 0.66 5.05
N ARG A 117 1.96 0.54 5.21
CA ARG A 117 1.18 -0.57 4.69
C ARG A 117 -0.06 -0.04 3.98
N PRO A 118 -0.29 -0.42 2.72
CA PRO A 118 -1.47 0.01 2.00
C PRO A 118 -2.69 -0.84 2.37
N MET A 119 -3.81 -0.23 2.80
CA MET A 119 -4.92 -0.97 3.41
C MET A 119 -6.33 -0.47 3.06
N GLY A 120 -6.49 0.78 2.62
CA GLY A 120 -7.76 1.50 2.61
C GLY A 120 -8.22 1.94 1.23
N VAL A 121 -9.05 2.98 1.20
CA VAL A 121 -9.61 3.58 -0.03
C VAL A 121 -8.75 4.75 -0.53
N SER A 122 -9.14 5.40 -1.62
CA SER A 122 -8.32 6.40 -2.33
C SER A 122 -8.95 7.80 -2.30
N PRO A 123 -8.90 8.51 -1.14
CA PRO A 123 -9.45 9.86 -1.00
C PRO A 123 -8.49 10.92 -1.55
N ILE A 124 -8.24 10.89 -2.85
CA ILE A 124 -7.22 11.71 -3.52
C ILE A 124 -7.57 13.20 -3.45
N ALA A 125 -8.80 13.58 -3.78
CA ALA A 125 -9.27 14.97 -3.75
C ALA A 125 -9.18 15.56 -2.33
N TYR A 126 -9.56 14.79 -1.31
CA TYR A 126 -9.42 15.22 0.09
C TYR A 126 -7.94 15.38 0.46
N SER A 127 -7.08 14.44 0.05
CA SER A 127 -5.64 14.51 0.32
C SER A 127 -4.94 15.68 -0.38
N LEU A 128 -5.38 16.02 -1.58
CA LEU A 128 -4.92 17.19 -2.33
C LEU A 128 -5.34 18.49 -1.64
N ARG A 129 -6.55 18.55 -1.08
CA ARG A 129 -7.01 19.69 -0.28
C ARG A 129 -6.15 19.83 0.98
N GLU A 130 -5.96 18.74 1.72
CA GLU A 130 -5.13 18.73 2.93
C GLU A 130 -3.69 19.17 2.63
N ALA A 131 -3.12 18.74 1.51
CA ALA A 131 -1.82 19.22 1.06
C ALA A 131 -1.81 20.73 0.82
N ALA A 132 -2.81 21.25 0.11
CA ALA A 132 -2.91 22.67 -0.20
C ALA A 132 -3.10 23.55 1.05
N GLU A 133 -3.90 23.09 2.01
CA GLU A 133 -4.28 23.87 3.19
C GLU A 133 -3.25 23.74 4.33
N ASN A 134 -2.73 22.54 4.55
CA ASN A 134 -1.94 22.22 5.74
C ASN A 134 -0.44 21.98 5.46
N ASP A 135 -0.06 21.57 4.24
CA ASP A 135 1.35 21.32 3.91
C ASP A 135 1.98 22.53 3.18
N PHE A 136 1.21 23.25 2.35
CA PHE A 136 1.67 24.39 1.54
C PHE A 136 1.40 25.74 2.23
N THR A 137 1.93 25.89 3.43
CA THR A 137 1.62 27.02 4.33
C THR A 137 2.32 28.34 4.00
N ASN A 138 3.48 28.32 3.33
CA ASN A 138 4.28 29.53 3.05
C ASN A 138 4.64 29.64 1.56
N ASP A 139 3.73 30.21 0.78
CA ASP A 139 3.87 30.43 -0.67
C ASP A 139 4.74 31.65 -1.02
N ARG A 140 5.13 32.47 -0.03
CA ARG A 140 6.02 33.63 -0.23
C ARG A 140 7.47 33.19 -0.37
N ASP A 141 7.93 32.32 0.52
CA ASP A 141 9.34 31.93 0.61
C ASP A 141 9.64 30.63 -0.15
N TYR A 142 8.63 29.79 -0.39
CA TYR A 142 8.81 28.47 -0.98
C TYR A 142 8.09 28.32 -2.33
N ALA A 143 8.74 27.60 -3.23
CA ALA A 143 8.19 27.16 -4.50
C ALA A 143 7.78 25.69 -4.35
N TYR A 144 6.48 25.43 -4.19
CA TYR A 144 5.97 24.07 -4.01
C TYR A 144 5.71 23.36 -5.33
N SER A 145 5.83 22.04 -5.28
CA SER A 145 5.27 21.13 -6.27
C SER A 145 4.82 19.82 -5.64
N LEU A 146 4.04 19.08 -6.41
CA LEU A 146 3.39 17.86 -5.99
C LEU A 146 3.68 16.75 -7.01
N ILE A 147 4.01 15.57 -6.49
CA ILE A 147 4.15 14.36 -7.29
C ILE A 147 3.23 13.31 -6.71
N LEU A 148 2.21 12.94 -7.47
CA LEU A 148 1.29 11.89 -7.12
C LEU A 148 1.82 10.56 -7.65
N VAL A 149 1.95 9.54 -6.79
CA VAL A 149 2.28 8.16 -7.20
C VAL A 149 1.10 7.28 -6.84
N THR A 150 0.46 6.65 -7.83
CA THR A 150 -0.81 5.91 -7.64
C THR A 150 -0.95 4.75 -8.61
N ASP A 151 -1.81 3.78 -8.28
CA ASP A 151 -2.23 2.71 -9.19
C ASP A 151 -3.72 2.80 -9.57
N GLY A 152 -4.42 3.86 -9.15
CA GLY A 152 -5.87 3.97 -9.23
C GLY A 152 -6.37 5.42 -9.33
N GLY A 153 -7.69 5.54 -9.26
CA GLY A 153 -8.41 6.80 -9.35
C GLY A 153 -9.11 7.14 -8.03
N GLU A 154 -9.73 8.31 -7.97
CA GLU A 154 -10.56 8.70 -6.83
C GLU A 154 -11.70 7.71 -6.59
N SER A 155 -11.81 7.18 -5.37
CA SER A 155 -12.86 6.22 -4.99
C SER A 155 -13.84 6.75 -3.94
N CYS A 156 -13.62 7.96 -3.41
CA CYS A 156 -14.44 8.59 -2.38
C CYS A 156 -15.36 9.70 -2.91
N GLY A 157 -15.52 9.79 -4.24
CA GLY A 157 -16.46 10.72 -4.87
C GLY A 157 -16.03 12.19 -4.85
N GLY A 158 -14.78 12.47 -4.48
CA GLY A 158 -14.22 13.83 -4.58
C GLY A 158 -13.97 14.27 -6.02
N ASN A 159 -14.01 15.58 -6.27
CA ASN A 159 -13.62 16.13 -7.57
C ASN A 159 -12.18 16.63 -7.53
N ILE A 160 -11.26 15.85 -8.11
CA ILE A 160 -9.83 16.18 -8.18
C ILE A 160 -9.61 17.55 -8.86
N CYS A 161 -10.24 17.77 -10.00
CA CYS A 161 -10.01 18.97 -10.80
C CYS A 161 -10.54 20.24 -10.15
N ASP A 162 -11.65 20.15 -9.41
CA ASP A 162 -12.14 21.29 -8.64
C ASP A 162 -11.15 21.68 -7.54
N VAL A 163 -10.60 20.70 -6.81
CA VAL A 163 -9.58 20.95 -5.77
C VAL A 163 -8.31 21.55 -6.37
N VAL A 164 -7.85 21.03 -7.51
CA VAL A 164 -6.66 21.55 -8.20
C VAL A 164 -6.85 23.02 -8.56
N LYS A 165 -7.95 23.32 -9.27
CA LYS A 165 -8.25 24.67 -9.76
C LYS A 165 -8.47 25.69 -8.64
N THR A 166 -9.09 25.26 -7.53
CA THR A 166 -9.48 26.18 -6.45
C THR A 166 -8.36 26.45 -5.46
N LEU A 167 -7.54 25.42 -5.16
CA LEU A 167 -6.56 25.44 -4.08
C LEU A 167 -5.12 25.27 -4.58
N LEU A 168 -4.83 24.18 -5.31
CA LEU A 168 -3.45 23.83 -5.64
C LEU A 168 -2.81 24.77 -6.65
N ASP A 169 -3.54 25.22 -7.67
CA ASP A 169 -3.01 26.14 -8.70
C ASP A 169 -2.51 27.47 -8.12
N LYS A 170 -3.03 27.87 -6.95
CA LYS A 170 -2.61 29.09 -6.25
C LYS A 170 -1.38 28.90 -5.36
N LYS A 171 -1.04 27.64 -5.04
CA LYS A 171 0.00 27.27 -4.07
C LYS A 171 1.22 26.62 -4.72
N ILE A 172 1.02 25.98 -5.86
CA ILE A 172 2.06 25.28 -6.60
C ILE A 172 2.76 26.26 -7.56
N ALA A 173 4.09 26.27 -7.52
CA ALA A 173 4.91 27.15 -8.35
C ALA A 173 5.30 26.51 -9.69
N PHE A 174 5.24 25.18 -9.81
CA PHE A 174 5.62 24.46 -11.02
C PHE A 174 4.85 23.16 -11.21
N LYS A 175 4.69 22.77 -12.49
CA LYS A 175 3.76 21.74 -12.96
C LYS A 175 3.88 20.43 -12.13
N PRO A 176 2.77 19.95 -11.54
CA PRO A 176 2.74 18.65 -10.87
C PRO A 176 2.97 17.49 -11.84
N TYR A 177 3.40 16.36 -11.28
CA TYR A 177 3.53 15.10 -12.02
C TYR A 177 2.69 14.00 -11.38
N ILE A 178 2.14 13.13 -12.22
CA ILE A 178 1.45 11.92 -11.80
C ILE A 178 2.24 10.73 -12.35
N VAL A 179 2.61 9.80 -11.49
CA VAL A 179 3.27 8.55 -11.84
C VAL A 179 2.29 7.41 -11.57
N SER A 180 1.69 6.89 -12.64
CA SER A 180 0.78 5.75 -12.57
C SER A 180 1.54 4.43 -12.69
N LEU A 181 1.23 3.49 -11.81
CA LEU A 181 1.76 2.12 -11.86
C LEU A 181 0.96 1.19 -12.79
N VAL A 182 -0.14 1.68 -13.36
CA VAL A 182 -1.02 0.94 -14.26
C VAL A 182 -1.20 1.65 -15.61
N ASP A 183 -1.37 0.85 -16.65
CA ASP A 183 -1.76 1.33 -17.98
C ASP A 183 -3.29 1.36 -18.10
N TYR A 184 -3.90 2.48 -17.70
CA TYR A 184 -5.34 2.66 -17.78
C TYR A 184 -5.69 4.08 -18.25
N ALA A 185 -6.21 4.19 -19.47
CA ALA A 185 -6.47 5.47 -20.14
C ALA A 185 -7.45 6.40 -19.39
N PRO A 186 -8.55 5.91 -18.77
CA PRO A 186 -9.46 6.77 -18.01
C PRO A 186 -8.81 7.47 -16.82
N LEU A 187 -7.76 6.90 -16.21
CA LEU A 187 -7.02 7.59 -15.16
C LEU A 187 -6.31 8.81 -15.72
N LYS A 188 -5.70 8.69 -16.90
CA LYS A 188 -5.03 9.82 -17.55
C LYS A 188 -5.99 11.00 -17.75
N GLU A 189 -7.24 10.73 -18.12
CA GLU A 189 -8.27 11.75 -18.28
C GLU A 189 -8.68 12.36 -16.94
N GLN A 190 -8.90 11.51 -15.92
CA GLN A 190 -9.24 11.95 -14.56
C GLN A 190 -8.19 12.90 -13.96
N TYR A 191 -6.92 12.70 -14.28
CA TYR A 191 -5.79 13.51 -13.79
C TYR A 191 -5.35 14.63 -14.75
N SER A 192 -6.05 14.83 -15.87
CA SER A 192 -5.67 15.78 -16.93
C SER A 192 -5.49 17.22 -16.43
N CYS A 193 -6.27 17.61 -15.42
CA CYS A 193 -6.21 18.92 -14.77
C CYS A 193 -5.05 19.09 -13.78
N LEU A 194 -4.52 18.00 -13.21
CA LEU A 194 -3.51 18.06 -12.15
C LEU A 194 -2.12 18.34 -12.71
N GLY A 195 -1.73 17.67 -13.80
CA GLY A 195 -0.36 17.79 -14.29
C GLY A 195 0.04 16.81 -15.38
N GLN A 196 1.34 16.57 -15.49
CA GLN A 196 1.87 15.66 -16.49
C GLN A 196 1.77 14.20 -16.03
N TYR A 197 1.02 13.40 -16.78
CA TYR A 197 0.82 11.98 -16.51
C TYR A 197 1.93 11.11 -17.13
N LEU A 198 2.58 10.32 -16.30
CA LEU A 198 3.64 9.37 -16.63
C LEU A 198 3.22 7.96 -16.19
N THR A 199 3.69 6.95 -16.90
CA THR A 199 3.40 5.55 -16.59
C THR A 199 4.69 4.82 -16.23
N ALA A 200 4.67 4.07 -15.11
CA ALA A 200 5.75 3.21 -14.67
C ALA A 200 5.18 1.79 -14.45
N ILE A 201 5.05 1.03 -15.53
CA ILE A 201 4.42 -0.31 -15.50
C ILE A 201 5.48 -1.40 -15.29
N LYS A 202 6.73 -1.13 -15.68
CA LYS A 202 7.87 -2.03 -15.57
C LYS A 202 9.05 -1.37 -14.87
N PRO A 203 10.02 -2.16 -14.36
CA PRO A 203 11.24 -1.61 -13.77
C PRO A 203 11.98 -0.60 -14.65
N GLU A 204 12.03 -0.84 -15.96
CA GLU A 204 12.71 0.05 -16.92
C GLU A 204 12.02 1.42 -17.07
N ASP A 205 10.73 1.51 -16.76
CA ASP A 205 9.96 2.74 -16.89
C ASP A 205 10.21 3.70 -15.72
N ILE A 206 10.71 3.19 -14.58
CA ILE A 206 11.07 4.03 -13.43
C ILE A 206 12.12 5.06 -13.83
N GLU A 207 13.20 4.62 -14.50
CA GLU A 207 14.27 5.52 -14.93
C GLU A 207 13.78 6.57 -15.93
N LYS A 208 12.87 6.19 -16.83
CA LYS A 208 12.26 7.13 -17.78
C LYS A 208 11.41 8.17 -17.07
N ALA A 209 10.56 7.74 -16.14
CA ALA A 209 9.68 8.63 -15.38
C ALA A 209 10.50 9.60 -14.52
N VAL A 210 11.48 9.08 -13.77
CA VAL A 210 12.40 9.90 -12.96
C VAL A 210 13.17 10.88 -13.84
N GLY A 211 13.70 10.45 -14.98
CA GLY A 211 14.42 11.32 -15.91
C GLY A 211 13.57 12.48 -16.43
N VAL A 212 12.31 12.22 -16.81
CA VAL A 212 11.38 13.25 -17.28
C VAL A 212 11.06 14.27 -16.16
N ILE A 213 10.83 13.80 -14.94
CA ILE A 213 10.55 14.68 -13.79
C ILE A 213 11.78 15.54 -13.46
N SER A 214 12.95 14.91 -13.32
CA SER A 214 14.19 15.60 -12.98
C SER A 214 14.59 16.65 -14.03
N GLU A 215 14.46 16.35 -15.32
CA GLU A 215 14.72 17.32 -16.39
C GLU A 215 13.67 18.45 -16.40
N GLY A 216 12.40 18.12 -16.15
CA GLY A 216 11.33 19.10 -16.01
C GLY A 216 11.61 20.13 -14.91
N TYR A 217 12.18 19.68 -13.79
CA TYR A 217 12.54 20.56 -12.68
C TYR A 217 13.92 21.21 -12.79
N ARG A 218 14.74 20.81 -13.77
CA ARG A 218 16.11 21.32 -13.92
C ARG A 218 16.20 22.84 -13.95
N LYS A 219 15.28 23.50 -14.66
CA LYS A 219 15.23 24.98 -14.72
C LYS A 219 14.87 25.62 -13.39
N VAL A 220 14.04 24.96 -12.58
CA VAL A 220 13.64 25.42 -11.24
C VAL A 220 14.82 25.27 -10.26
N PHE A 221 15.57 24.17 -10.38
CA PHE A 221 16.68 23.88 -9.47
C PHE A 221 18.01 24.55 -9.85
N ALA A 222 18.15 25.02 -11.09
CA ALA A 222 19.37 25.66 -11.60
C ALA A 222 19.62 27.08 -11.07
N VAL A 223 18.69 27.67 -10.30
CA VAL A 223 18.89 29.02 -9.76
C VAL A 223 19.95 28.97 -8.66
N PRO A 224 21.06 29.73 -8.80
CA PRO A 224 22.21 29.59 -7.94
C PRO A 224 21.94 30.08 -6.52
N ILE A 225 22.48 29.31 -5.58
CA ILE A 225 22.56 29.61 -4.15
C ILE A 225 23.11 31.02 -3.96
N ILE A 226 22.27 31.96 -3.52
CA ILE A 226 22.77 33.19 -2.91
C ILE A 226 23.36 32.76 -1.57
N LYS A 227 24.67 32.50 -1.54
CA LYS A 227 25.40 32.51 -0.28
C LYS A 227 25.15 33.88 0.32
N SER A 228 24.35 33.93 1.38
CA SER A 228 24.15 35.12 2.18
C SER A 228 25.52 35.64 2.58
N THR A 229 26.00 36.69 1.91
CA THR A 229 27.14 37.51 2.33
C THR A 229 26.66 38.46 3.41
N LEU A 230 26.08 37.91 4.49
CA LEU A 230 26.17 38.64 5.75
C LEU A 230 27.66 38.64 6.11
N PRO A 231 28.28 39.81 6.36
CA PRO A 231 29.64 39.84 6.84
C PRO A 231 29.69 39.03 8.12
N VAL A 232 30.38 37.89 8.07
CA VAL A 232 30.73 37.15 9.27
C VAL A 232 31.68 38.07 10.02
N THR A 233 31.16 38.81 10.99
CA THR A 233 31.99 39.44 12.01
C THR A 233 32.84 38.33 12.60
N PRO A 234 34.18 38.44 12.59
CA PRO A 234 35.04 37.45 13.19
C PRO A 234 34.57 37.22 14.63
N ILE A 235 34.17 35.99 14.95
CA ILE A 235 33.93 35.60 16.33
C ILE A 235 35.27 35.84 17.04
N PRO A 236 35.35 36.71 18.06
CA PRO A 236 36.59 36.89 18.79
C PRO A 236 37.02 35.53 19.33
N GLN A 237 38.27 35.15 19.06
CA GLN A 237 38.85 33.91 19.59
C GLN A 237 38.57 33.84 21.09
N PRO A 238 38.10 32.69 21.62
CA PRO A 238 37.88 32.57 23.04
C PRO A 238 39.18 32.88 23.77
N ALA A 239 39.15 33.90 24.62
CA ALA A 239 40.26 34.20 25.50
C ALA A 239 40.63 32.93 26.27
N LYS A 240 41.94 32.62 26.32
CA LYS A 240 42.47 31.49 27.09
C LYS A 240 41.92 31.56 28.50
N ILE A 241 41.04 30.63 28.84
CA ILE A 241 40.52 30.46 30.20
C ILE A 241 41.72 30.02 31.04
N LYS A 242 42.12 30.85 32.02
CA LYS A 242 43.03 30.42 33.08
C LYS A 242 42.38 29.26 33.81
N THR A 243 43.05 28.12 33.83
CA THR A 243 42.67 26.96 34.64
C THR A 243 42.63 27.38 36.11
N VAL A 244 41.43 27.57 36.66
CA VAL A 244 41.24 27.69 38.10
C VAL A 244 41.02 26.28 38.63
N ALA A 245 41.87 25.85 39.56
CA ALA A 245 41.74 24.56 40.22
C ALA A 245 40.47 24.55 41.09
N THR A 246 39.58 23.60 40.81
CA THR A 246 38.40 23.34 41.64
C THR A 246 38.84 22.71 42.98
N PRO A 247 38.39 23.20 44.14
CA PRO A 247 38.66 22.54 45.41
C PRO A 247 37.86 21.24 45.54
N ALA A 248 38.52 20.20 46.10
CA ALA A 248 37.93 18.90 46.32
C ALA A 248 36.82 18.96 47.38
N ILE A 249 35.60 18.54 47.02
CA ILE A 249 34.51 18.30 47.96
C ILE A 249 34.71 16.89 48.55
N GLN A 250 34.89 16.83 49.88
CA GLN A 250 34.95 15.57 50.61
C GLN A 250 33.55 14.97 50.75
N MET A 251 33.38 13.71 50.35
CA MET A 251 32.17 12.94 50.64
C MET A 251 32.23 12.40 52.08
N PRO A 252 31.12 12.44 52.85
CA PRO A 252 31.07 11.85 54.19
C PRO A 252 31.12 10.32 54.12
N LYS A 253 31.98 9.75 54.98
CA LYS A 253 32.23 8.32 55.18
C LYS A 253 31.00 7.65 55.82
N ARG A 254 30.43 6.64 55.17
CA ARG A 254 29.44 5.73 55.79
C ARG A 254 30.18 4.62 56.52
N GLU A 255 29.84 4.44 57.79
CA GLU A 255 30.36 3.43 58.71
C GLU A 255 29.67 2.07 58.47
N PRO A 256 30.35 0.92 58.65
CA PRO A 256 29.80 -0.39 58.34
C PRO A 256 28.92 -0.95 59.47
N THR A 257 27.68 -1.31 59.17
CA THR A 257 26.81 -2.07 60.09
C THR A 257 26.82 -3.56 59.72
N LYS A 258 27.00 -4.38 60.75
CA LYS A 258 27.25 -5.84 60.76
C LYS A 258 26.15 -6.67 60.09
N GLU A 259 26.59 -7.68 59.35
CA GLU A 259 25.79 -8.75 58.74
C GLU A 259 25.54 -9.88 59.78
N ALA A 260 24.31 -10.40 59.84
CA ALA A 260 23.93 -11.54 60.68
C ALA A 260 24.00 -12.85 59.87
N PRO A 261 24.36 -14.00 60.48
CA PRO A 261 24.72 -15.20 59.73
C PRO A 261 23.51 -16.00 59.22
N PRO A 262 23.69 -16.77 58.13
CA PRO A 262 22.67 -17.63 57.54
C PRO A 262 22.53 -18.96 58.32
N LYS A 263 21.29 -19.44 58.49
CA LYS A 263 21.02 -20.78 59.04
C LYS A 263 21.12 -21.85 57.94
N GLU A 264 21.96 -22.85 58.20
CA GLU A 264 22.13 -24.08 57.41
C GLU A 264 20.86 -24.94 57.34
N ILE A 265 20.59 -25.54 56.18
CA ILE A 265 19.90 -26.82 56.10
C ILE A 265 20.77 -27.77 55.27
N LYS A 266 21.10 -28.90 55.90
CA LYS A 266 22.04 -29.93 55.45
C LYS A 266 21.46 -30.77 54.31
N VAL A 267 22.31 -31.06 53.32
CA VAL A 267 22.10 -32.14 52.34
C VAL A 267 22.78 -33.39 52.87
N ALA A 268 22.06 -34.52 52.91
CA ALA A 268 22.66 -35.84 53.08
C ALA A 268 22.01 -36.88 52.16
N ALA A 269 22.85 -37.38 51.25
CA ALA A 269 22.96 -38.70 50.61
C ALA A 269 21.72 -39.52 50.17
N ILE A 270 21.81 -39.97 48.91
CA ILE A 270 21.06 -41.06 48.28
C ILE A 270 21.63 -42.41 48.75
N PRO A 271 20.79 -43.45 48.97
CA PRO A 271 21.00 -44.70 48.22
C PRO A 271 19.70 -45.27 47.59
N GLN A 272 19.89 -46.01 46.50
CA GLN A 272 18.88 -46.66 45.66
C GLN A 272 18.18 -47.85 46.34
N THR A 273 16.87 -48.08 46.07
CA THR A 273 16.32 -49.43 45.76
C THR A 273 14.91 -49.38 45.12
N GLU A 274 14.60 -50.43 44.37
CA GLU A 274 13.55 -50.70 43.36
C GLU A 274 12.06 -50.82 43.83
N PRO A 275 11.08 -50.98 42.90
CA PRO A 275 9.66 -50.62 43.09
C PRO A 275 8.66 -51.78 43.27
N LYS A 276 7.44 -51.42 43.75
CA LYS A 276 6.06 -52.00 43.53
C LYS A 276 5.27 -52.18 44.84
N PRO A 277 3.92 -52.33 44.81
CA PRO A 277 2.92 -51.79 43.89
C PRO A 277 1.74 -51.11 44.62
N VAL A 278 0.91 -50.43 43.80
CA VAL A 278 -0.37 -49.79 44.13
C VAL A 278 -1.42 -50.81 44.60
N ALA A 279 -2.21 -50.44 45.61
CA ALA A 279 -3.54 -50.98 45.87
C ALA A 279 -4.50 -49.86 46.34
N GLU A 280 -5.72 -49.92 45.80
CA GLU A 280 -6.89 -49.05 45.97
C GLU A 280 -7.35 -48.81 47.41
N SER A 281 -7.97 -47.65 47.68
CA SER A 281 -9.38 -47.58 48.08
C SER A 281 -9.88 -46.14 48.29
N LYS A 282 -11.21 -46.03 48.14
CA LYS A 282 -12.11 -44.87 47.97
C LYS A 282 -12.55 -44.29 49.34
N PRO A 283 -13.54 -43.37 49.46
CA PRO A 283 -13.38 -42.03 50.04
C PRO A 283 -14.27 -41.79 51.28
N GLU A 284 -14.54 -40.50 51.56
CA GLU A 284 -15.75 -39.93 52.19
C GLU A 284 -15.63 -39.36 53.64
N PRO A 285 -16.57 -38.50 54.11
CA PRO A 285 -16.39 -37.05 54.16
C PRO A 285 -16.76 -36.45 55.55
N SER A 286 -16.94 -35.12 55.62
CA SER A 286 -17.95 -34.37 56.42
C SER A 286 -17.38 -33.05 56.99
N SER A 287 -18.03 -31.92 56.65
CA SER A 287 -18.82 -31.05 57.56
C SER A 287 -17.94 -30.16 58.46
N GLU A 288 -18.17 -28.87 58.70
CA GLU A 288 -19.40 -28.10 58.74
C GLU A 288 -19.05 -26.62 59.04
N SER A 289 -19.90 -25.70 58.57
CA SER A 289 -20.35 -24.45 59.22
C SER A 289 -19.30 -23.44 59.77
N SER A 290 -19.24 -22.21 59.26
CA SER A 290 -20.10 -21.05 59.59
C SER A 290 -19.41 -20.05 60.54
N LYS A 291 -19.28 -18.79 60.12
CA LYS A 291 -20.01 -17.64 60.70
C LYS A 291 -19.51 -16.30 60.17
N ILE A 292 -20.51 -15.44 59.98
CA ILE A 292 -20.54 -14.08 59.45
C ILE A 292 -20.08 -13.08 60.51
N LYS A 293 -19.45 -11.97 60.10
CA LYS A 293 -19.75 -10.65 60.68
C LYS A 293 -19.56 -9.54 59.64
N VAL A 294 -20.67 -8.90 59.31
CA VAL A 294 -20.77 -7.63 58.56
C VAL A 294 -20.84 -6.52 59.59
N GLU A 295 -20.08 -5.44 59.38
CA GLU A 295 -20.33 -4.17 60.06
C GLU A 295 -20.13 -3.03 59.05
N THR A 296 -21.22 -2.27 58.90
CA THR A 296 -21.45 -1.12 58.04
C THR A 296 -20.95 0.17 58.70
N ALA A 297 -20.31 1.07 57.95
CA ALA A 297 -20.49 2.52 58.10
C ALA A 297 -19.80 3.30 56.97
N LEU A 298 -20.60 4.07 56.22
CA LEU A 298 -20.19 5.20 55.39
C LEU A 298 -20.06 6.46 56.26
N PRO A 299 -19.31 7.46 55.79
CA PRO A 299 -19.89 8.81 55.73
C PRO A 299 -19.72 9.48 54.35
N GLN A 300 -20.79 10.13 53.90
CA GLN A 300 -20.78 11.20 52.91
C GLN A 300 -20.62 12.55 53.61
N ASP A 301 -19.99 13.52 52.92
CA ASP A 301 -20.22 14.98 52.91
C ASP A 301 -19.00 15.65 52.25
N HIS A 302 -19.02 16.75 51.47
CA HIS A 302 -20.03 17.74 51.10
C HIS A 302 -19.52 18.47 49.83
N PHE A 303 -20.41 18.87 48.91
CA PHE A 303 -20.10 19.79 47.79
C PHE A 303 -20.19 21.26 48.26
N SER A 304 -19.26 22.12 47.83
CA SER A 304 -19.51 23.23 46.88
C SER A 304 -18.59 24.47 47.00
N ASN A 305 -18.18 24.96 45.81
CA ASN A 305 -18.08 26.36 45.37
C ASN A 305 -16.76 27.19 45.43
N LEU A 306 -16.47 27.70 44.21
CA LEU A 306 -15.99 29.05 43.81
C LEU A 306 -14.50 29.31 43.50
N ARG A 307 -14.25 29.34 42.17
CA ARG A 307 -13.65 30.44 41.36
C ARG A 307 -12.16 30.81 41.47
N ARG A 308 -11.57 30.82 40.26
CA ARG A 308 -10.56 31.73 39.66
C ARG A 308 -9.09 31.59 40.10
N PHE A 309 -8.24 31.15 39.15
CA PHE A 309 -7.11 31.87 38.51
C PHE A 309 -6.00 30.88 38.10
N GLY A 310 -5.38 31.14 36.94
CA GLY A 310 -4.03 30.65 36.64
C GLY A 310 -3.95 29.59 35.54
N PHE A 311 -3.83 30.03 34.29
CA PHE A 311 -3.16 29.25 33.26
C PHE A 311 -1.67 29.15 33.63
N GLU A 312 -1.21 27.98 34.08
CA GLU A 312 0.21 27.65 34.08
C GLU A 312 0.53 26.69 32.94
N ARG A 313 1.50 27.12 32.12
CA ARG A 313 2.12 26.34 31.05
C ARG A 313 2.86 25.16 31.68
N ILE A 314 2.40 23.94 31.41
CA ILE A 314 3.18 22.73 31.68
C ILE A 314 4.26 22.64 30.60
N ASN A 315 5.50 22.97 30.98
CA ASN A 315 6.69 22.68 30.18
C ASN A 315 6.99 21.16 30.28
N TYR A 316 6.84 20.43 29.18
CA TYR A 316 7.42 19.10 29.07
C TYR A 316 8.94 19.21 28.85
N SER A 317 9.74 18.89 29.86
CA SER A 317 11.16 18.56 29.66
C SER A 317 11.25 17.08 29.28
N LEU A 318 11.42 16.81 27.98
CA LEU A 318 11.78 15.48 27.48
C LEU A 318 13.22 15.17 27.91
N PHE A 319 13.38 14.47 29.02
CA PHE A 319 14.65 13.81 29.38
C PHE A 319 14.81 12.56 28.51
N TRP A 320 15.60 12.67 27.45
CA TRP A 320 16.16 11.50 26.78
C TRP A 320 17.44 11.08 27.51
N SER A 321 17.37 10.06 28.36
CA SER A 321 18.58 9.30 28.71
C SER A 321 18.81 8.30 27.57
N THR A 322 19.63 8.66 26.60
CA THR A 322 20.14 7.69 25.63
C THR A 322 21.10 6.76 26.36
N VAL A 323 20.63 5.57 26.76
CA VAL A 323 21.52 4.47 27.09
C VAL A 323 22.16 4.05 25.77
N THR A 324 23.39 4.49 25.54
CA THR A 324 24.21 4.03 24.43
C THR A 324 24.50 2.53 24.62
N PRO A 325 24.09 1.64 23.68
CA PRO A 325 24.43 0.25 23.79
C PRO A 325 25.95 0.09 23.64
N LYS A 326 26.61 -0.48 24.65
CA LYS A 326 28.01 -0.86 24.57
C LYS A 326 28.19 -1.89 23.44
N ARG A 327 29.05 -1.58 22.48
CA ARG A 327 29.51 -2.49 21.41
C ARG A 327 30.05 -3.77 22.05
N LYS A 328 29.40 -4.91 21.80
CA LYS A 328 30.03 -6.22 22.02
C LYS A 328 31.08 -6.41 20.93
N ILE A 329 32.33 -6.59 21.34
CA ILE A 329 33.43 -7.03 20.48
C ILE A 329 33.17 -8.51 20.19
N VAL A 330 32.98 -8.84 18.92
CA VAL A 330 32.90 -10.23 18.45
C VAL A 330 34.34 -10.77 18.39
N PRO A 331 34.66 -11.93 18.99
CA PRO A 331 35.97 -12.53 18.85
C PRO A 331 36.23 -12.93 17.39
N GLU A 332 37.39 -12.54 16.88
CA GLU A 332 37.90 -12.91 15.57
C GLU A 332 38.24 -14.41 15.56
N LEU A 333 37.60 -15.18 14.67
CA LEU A 333 37.94 -16.58 14.47
C LEU A 333 39.26 -16.65 13.70
N THR A 334 40.32 -17.08 14.37
CA THR A 334 41.61 -17.39 13.74
C THR A 334 41.48 -18.65 12.90
N LEU A 335 41.69 -18.53 11.59
CA LEU A 335 41.85 -19.65 10.66
C LEU A 335 43.12 -20.46 11.02
N PRO A 336 43.07 -21.80 10.99
CA PRO A 336 44.26 -22.61 11.21
C PRO A 336 45.26 -22.44 10.06
N SER A 337 46.53 -22.38 10.45
CA SER A 337 47.71 -22.23 9.61
C SER A 337 47.92 -23.40 8.66
N LYS A 338 48.33 -23.04 7.44
CA LYS A 338 48.84 -23.89 6.36
C LYS A 338 49.85 -24.91 6.89
N GLU A 339 49.51 -26.19 6.82
CA GLU A 339 50.42 -27.27 7.14
C GLU A 339 51.30 -27.61 5.94
N THR A 340 52.58 -27.80 6.22
CA THR A 340 53.70 -27.94 5.29
C THR A 340 53.64 -29.26 4.53
N GLU A 341 53.97 -29.19 3.24
CA GLU A 341 54.16 -30.31 2.31
C GLU A 341 55.21 -31.32 2.81
N PRO A 342 54.90 -32.63 2.82
CA PRO A 342 55.90 -33.68 2.78
C PRO A 342 55.90 -34.39 1.41
N ALA A 343 57.12 -34.75 0.99
CA ALA A 343 57.48 -35.28 -0.32
C ALA A 343 56.75 -36.58 -0.75
N ALA A 344 56.63 -36.73 -2.08
CA ALA A 344 56.14 -37.93 -2.76
C ALA A 344 56.99 -39.17 -2.44
N PRO A 345 56.36 -40.36 -2.39
CA PRO A 345 56.60 -41.30 -3.49
C PRO A 345 55.42 -42.20 -3.93
N GLN A 346 55.42 -42.42 -5.25
CA GLN A 346 55.09 -43.61 -6.05
C GLN A 346 53.65 -44.16 -6.17
N GLN A 347 53.31 -44.36 -7.46
CA GLN A 347 52.09 -44.89 -8.03
C GLN A 347 51.92 -46.39 -7.75
N THR A 348 50.68 -46.83 -7.56
CA THR A 348 50.25 -48.16 -7.99
C THR A 348 48.81 -48.12 -8.47
N THR A 349 48.60 -48.73 -9.62
CA THR A 349 47.41 -48.77 -10.47
C THR A 349 46.31 -49.68 -9.92
N ALA A 350 45.05 -49.23 -9.93
CA ALA A 350 43.88 -50.10 -10.05
C ALA A 350 42.65 -49.33 -10.59
N GLN A 351 41.98 -49.93 -11.58
CA GLN A 351 40.80 -49.43 -12.30
C GLN A 351 39.50 -49.41 -11.46
N PRO A 352 38.48 -48.63 -11.89
CA PRO A 352 37.25 -48.40 -11.14
C PRO A 352 36.13 -49.42 -11.46
N PRO A 353 35.28 -49.80 -10.48
CA PRO A 353 33.96 -50.33 -10.76
C PRO A 353 32.85 -49.28 -10.60
N GLU A 354 31.76 -49.52 -11.33
CA GLU A 354 30.62 -48.65 -11.68
C GLU A 354 29.82 -48.02 -10.53
N PRO A 355 29.13 -46.89 -10.80
CA PRO A 355 28.26 -46.24 -9.83
C PRO A 355 26.91 -46.96 -9.69
N LYS A 356 26.61 -47.44 -8.48
CA LYS A 356 25.23 -47.78 -8.08
C LYS A 356 24.52 -46.55 -7.53
N SER A 357 23.46 -46.18 -8.24
CA SER A 357 22.18 -45.59 -7.79
C SER A 357 22.12 -45.13 -6.33
N VAL A 358 21.98 -43.81 -6.13
CA VAL A 358 21.44 -43.23 -4.90
C VAL A 358 20.19 -42.42 -5.24
N ASN A 359 19.11 -42.78 -4.57
CA ASN A 359 17.76 -42.25 -4.71
C ASN A 359 17.69 -40.72 -4.60
N LYS A 360 16.95 -40.14 -5.54
CA LYS A 360 16.58 -38.73 -5.60
C LYS A 360 15.61 -38.41 -4.46
N LEU A 361 15.95 -37.42 -3.63
CA LEU A 361 15.01 -36.77 -2.71
C LEU A 361 13.80 -36.22 -3.51
N PRO A 362 12.56 -36.33 -3.02
CA PRO A 362 11.39 -35.94 -3.77
C PRO A 362 11.35 -34.41 -3.96
N ALA A 363 11.05 -34.01 -5.19
CA ALA A 363 10.82 -32.63 -5.58
C ALA A 363 9.68 -32.03 -4.74
N LYS A 364 9.86 -30.79 -4.28
CA LYS A 364 8.77 -29.93 -3.84
C LYS A 364 7.68 -29.95 -4.90
N SER A 365 6.47 -30.29 -4.50
CA SER A 365 5.28 -30.19 -5.34
C SER A 365 5.07 -28.73 -5.74
N GLU A 366 5.50 -28.40 -6.95
CA GLU A 366 4.98 -27.24 -7.65
C GLU A 366 3.49 -27.46 -7.84
N ILE A 367 2.68 -26.67 -7.14
CA ILE A 367 1.25 -26.53 -7.44
C ILE A 367 1.18 -25.87 -8.81
N LYS A 368 1.13 -26.69 -9.87
CA LYS A 368 0.65 -26.25 -11.18
C LYS A 368 -0.78 -25.77 -10.99
N ARG A 369 -0.97 -24.45 -10.93
CA ARG A 369 -2.29 -23.85 -11.15
C ARG A 369 -2.81 -24.37 -12.49
N ALA A 370 -3.88 -25.15 -12.43
CA ALA A 370 -4.55 -25.64 -13.63
C ALA A 370 -4.99 -24.42 -14.45
N ILE A 371 -4.47 -24.33 -15.67
CA ILE A 371 -5.02 -23.46 -16.70
C ILE A 371 -6.48 -23.92 -16.90
N PRO A 372 -7.49 -23.05 -16.71
CA PRO A 372 -8.87 -23.49 -16.87
C PRO A 372 -9.11 -23.98 -18.31
N ALA A 373 -9.59 -25.21 -18.40
CA ALA A 373 -9.85 -25.94 -19.62
C ALA A 373 -11.03 -25.34 -20.42
N ASN A 374 -10.87 -25.35 -21.75
CA ASN A 374 -11.84 -25.01 -22.81
C ASN A 374 -12.37 -23.57 -22.84
N GLN A 375 -11.56 -22.69 -23.41
CA GLN A 375 -12.00 -21.38 -23.92
C GLN A 375 -12.71 -21.57 -25.27
N THR A 376 -14.03 -21.40 -25.30
CA THR A 376 -14.77 -21.34 -26.56
C THR A 376 -14.53 -19.97 -27.19
N ILE A 377 -13.78 -19.92 -28.30
CA ILE A 377 -13.56 -18.69 -29.08
C ILE A 377 -14.90 -18.28 -29.70
N GLN A 378 -15.54 -17.24 -29.16
CA GLN A 378 -16.75 -16.69 -29.76
C GLN A 378 -16.36 -15.82 -30.96
N ALA A 379 -16.77 -16.25 -32.17
CA ALA A 379 -16.60 -15.45 -33.37
C ALA A 379 -17.63 -14.31 -33.39
N ALA A 380 -17.16 -13.08 -33.24
CA ALA A 380 -18.02 -11.90 -33.21
C ALA A 380 -18.72 -11.67 -34.56
N THR A 381 -20.02 -11.34 -34.55
CA THR A 381 -20.72 -10.87 -35.74
C THR A 381 -20.26 -9.45 -36.06
N THR A 382 -19.81 -9.24 -37.30
CA THR A 382 -19.29 -7.95 -37.75
C THR A 382 -20.06 -7.42 -38.95
N SER A 383 -20.29 -6.11 -38.99
CA SER A 383 -20.75 -5.38 -40.17
C SER A 383 -19.76 -4.26 -40.48
N ILE A 384 -19.57 -3.97 -41.77
CA ILE A 384 -18.64 -2.95 -42.25
C ILE A 384 -19.44 -1.91 -43.04
N THR A 385 -19.33 -0.66 -42.64
CA THR A 385 -19.86 0.49 -43.37
C THR A 385 -18.67 1.29 -43.90
N LEU A 386 -18.72 1.64 -45.19
CA LEU A 386 -17.66 2.37 -45.88
C LEU A 386 -18.09 3.82 -46.09
N GLU A 387 -17.21 4.75 -45.76
CA GLU A 387 -17.38 6.18 -46.05
C GLU A 387 -16.17 6.64 -46.87
N PRO A 388 -16.34 7.23 -48.07
CA PRO A 388 -15.23 7.67 -48.91
C PRO A 388 -14.31 8.66 -48.19
N ALA A 389 -12.99 8.44 -48.27
CA ALA A 389 -12.01 9.34 -47.65
C ALA A 389 -10.66 9.30 -48.39
N PRO A 390 -9.87 10.39 -48.33
CA PRO A 390 -8.56 10.45 -49.00
C PRO A 390 -7.55 9.44 -48.46
N GLU A 391 -7.71 9.01 -47.19
CA GLU A 391 -6.82 8.06 -46.53
C GLU A 391 -7.58 6.81 -46.08
N THR A 392 -6.85 5.70 -45.93
CA THR A 392 -7.42 4.43 -45.45
C THR A 392 -7.39 4.38 -43.92
N SER A 393 -8.56 4.39 -43.30
CA SER A 393 -8.68 4.32 -41.83
C SER A 393 -9.63 3.22 -41.39
N LEU A 394 -9.45 2.77 -40.15
CA LEU A 394 -10.26 1.78 -39.46
C LEU A 394 -10.85 2.39 -38.19
N GLU A 395 -12.17 2.41 -38.08
CA GLU A 395 -12.90 2.76 -36.86
C GLU A 395 -13.65 1.53 -36.37
N VAL A 396 -13.49 1.17 -35.09
CA VAL A 396 -14.12 -0.03 -34.52
C VAL A 396 -15.22 0.39 -33.58
N TYR A 397 -16.47 -0.02 -33.82
CA TYR A 397 -17.63 0.26 -32.98
C TYR A 397 -18.04 -1.01 -32.23
N PHE A 398 -18.40 -0.89 -30.96
CA PHE A 398 -18.93 -2.02 -30.17
C PHE A 398 -20.41 -1.81 -29.90
N THR A 399 -21.23 -2.83 -30.16
CA THR A 399 -22.68 -2.80 -29.92
C THR A 399 -23.20 -4.11 -29.33
N ASP A 400 -24.31 -4.06 -28.61
CA ASP A 400 -25.04 -5.26 -28.17
C ASP A 400 -25.93 -5.86 -29.27
N GLY A 401 -25.95 -5.26 -30.47
CA GLY A 401 -26.83 -5.66 -31.57
C GLY A 401 -28.29 -5.24 -31.41
N LYS A 402 -28.64 -4.56 -30.32
CA LYS A 402 -29.99 -4.06 -29.98
C LYS A 402 -30.06 -2.53 -29.95
N GLY A 403 -29.02 -1.86 -30.46
CA GLY A 403 -28.95 -0.41 -30.59
C GLY A 403 -28.15 0.30 -29.49
N LYS A 404 -27.63 -0.42 -28.49
CA LYS A 404 -26.69 0.16 -27.52
C LYS A 404 -25.27 0.08 -28.06
N PHE A 405 -24.55 1.21 -28.01
CA PHE A 405 -23.13 1.27 -28.30
C PHE A 405 -22.32 1.39 -27.00
N TYR A 406 -21.12 0.82 -27.01
CA TYR A 406 -20.22 0.81 -25.86
C TYR A 406 -19.05 1.77 -26.07
N ASN A 407 -18.73 2.51 -25.01
CA ASN A 407 -17.63 3.46 -24.92
C ASN A 407 -16.34 2.85 -24.34
N SER A 408 -16.32 1.53 -24.16
CA SER A 408 -15.16 0.80 -23.62
C SER A 408 -13.95 0.95 -24.54
N THR A 409 -12.77 1.08 -23.95
CA THR A 409 -11.49 1.30 -24.64
C THR A 409 -10.50 0.13 -24.48
N PRO A 410 -10.87 -1.11 -24.85
CA PRO A 410 -9.99 -2.26 -24.67
C PRO A 410 -8.76 -2.18 -25.59
N PRO A 411 -7.67 -2.91 -25.25
CA PRO A 411 -6.58 -3.15 -26.18
C PRO A 411 -7.07 -4.00 -27.36
N MET A 412 -6.54 -3.68 -28.54
CA MET A 412 -6.87 -4.28 -29.83
C MET A 412 -5.61 -4.75 -30.53
N ARG A 413 -5.71 -5.88 -31.23
CA ARG A 413 -4.67 -6.40 -32.13
C ARG A 413 -5.28 -6.70 -33.49
N LEU A 414 -4.70 -6.14 -34.53
CA LEU A 414 -5.05 -6.42 -35.92
C LEU A 414 -4.11 -7.51 -36.44
N LEU A 415 -4.67 -8.66 -36.79
CA LEU A 415 -3.94 -9.83 -37.27
C LEU A 415 -4.19 -10.01 -38.77
N ASP A 416 -3.15 -10.24 -39.56
CA ASP A 416 -3.29 -10.55 -40.98
C ASP A 416 -3.82 -11.98 -41.18
N VAL A 417 -4.82 -12.16 -42.05
CA VAL A 417 -5.47 -13.48 -42.26
C VAL A 417 -4.52 -14.49 -42.91
N LYS A 418 -3.60 -14.05 -43.77
CA LYS A 418 -2.73 -14.94 -44.54
C LYS A 418 -1.53 -15.42 -43.72
N THR A 419 -0.96 -14.51 -42.93
CA THR A 419 0.28 -14.75 -42.17
C THR A 419 0.04 -15.04 -40.70
N GLY A 420 -1.13 -14.66 -40.15
CA GLY A 420 -1.42 -14.72 -38.72
C GLY A 420 -0.65 -13.68 -37.89
N SER A 421 0.18 -12.85 -38.54
CA SER A 421 1.05 -11.89 -37.89
C SER A 421 0.28 -10.68 -37.36
N GLU A 422 0.70 -10.18 -36.21
CA GLU A 422 0.20 -8.92 -35.64
C GLU A 422 0.74 -7.74 -36.46
N ILE A 423 -0.17 -7.06 -37.18
CA ILE A 423 0.15 -5.89 -38.01
C ILE A 423 0.17 -4.62 -37.18
N LYS A 424 -0.76 -4.52 -36.22
CA LYS A 424 -0.89 -3.33 -35.37
C LYS A 424 -1.54 -3.68 -34.05
N LYS A 425 -0.99 -3.12 -32.97
CA LYS A 425 -1.59 -3.09 -31.63
C LYS A 425 -1.95 -1.66 -31.27
N PHE A 426 -3.17 -1.44 -30.79
CA PHE A 426 -3.68 -0.12 -30.44
C PHE A 426 -4.76 -0.24 -29.36
N TYR A 427 -5.11 0.86 -28.71
CA TYR A 427 -6.30 0.93 -27.86
C TYR A 427 -7.45 1.52 -28.67
N ARG A 428 -8.66 0.99 -28.52
CA ARG A 428 -9.87 1.60 -29.11
C ARG A 428 -10.31 2.79 -28.25
N THR A 429 -9.59 3.89 -28.32
CA THR A 429 -10.00 5.16 -27.69
C THR A 429 -11.19 5.78 -28.42
N ILE A 430 -11.91 6.66 -27.73
CA ILE A 430 -13.08 7.38 -28.27
C ILE A 430 -12.89 8.88 -28.08
N ASP A 431 -13.48 9.67 -28.98
CA ASP A 431 -13.57 11.12 -28.85
C ASP A 431 -14.63 11.53 -27.81
N GLY A 432 -14.72 12.85 -27.53
CA GLY A 432 -15.71 13.40 -26.59
C GLY A 432 -17.17 13.20 -27.00
N ASN A 433 -17.44 12.80 -28.25
CA ASN A 433 -18.77 12.49 -28.77
C ASN A 433 -19.06 10.97 -28.76
N GLY A 434 -18.12 10.15 -28.30
CA GLY A 434 -18.24 8.70 -28.22
C GLY A 434 -17.85 7.95 -29.51
N ASN A 435 -17.32 8.62 -30.52
CA ASN A 435 -16.87 7.97 -31.74
C ASN A 435 -15.46 7.39 -31.58
N PRO A 436 -15.17 6.19 -32.11
CA PRO A 436 -13.85 5.58 -32.04
C PRO A 436 -12.79 6.38 -32.83
N ASP A 437 -11.57 6.47 -32.27
CA ASP A 437 -10.46 7.14 -32.93
C ASP A 437 -10.00 6.36 -34.19
N PRO A 438 -9.92 7.02 -35.37
CA PRO A 438 -9.52 6.38 -36.62
C PRO A 438 -8.10 5.82 -36.55
N GLN A 439 -7.93 4.57 -36.98
CA GLN A 439 -6.63 3.91 -37.06
C GLN A 439 -6.17 3.81 -38.51
N THR A 440 -5.06 4.46 -38.86
CA THR A 440 -4.41 4.28 -40.17
C THR A 440 -3.86 2.85 -40.27
N VAL A 441 -4.32 2.11 -41.27
CA VAL A 441 -3.95 0.71 -41.52
C VAL A 441 -3.92 0.44 -43.03
N PRO A 442 -3.05 -0.48 -43.51
CA PRO A 442 -3.05 -0.88 -44.91
C PRO A 442 -4.37 -1.54 -45.33
N PRO A 443 -4.78 -1.42 -46.60
CA PRO A 443 -5.90 -2.17 -47.13
C PRO A 443 -5.57 -3.66 -47.20
N GLY A 444 -6.52 -4.53 -46.86
CA GLY A 444 -6.28 -5.96 -46.74
C GLY A 444 -7.37 -6.72 -45.99
N LYS A 445 -7.10 -8.00 -45.71
CA LYS A 445 -8.00 -8.89 -44.98
C LYS A 445 -7.40 -9.21 -43.60
N TYR A 446 -8.16 -8.94 -42.55
CA TYR A 446 -7.67 -8.99 -41.19
C TYR A 446 -8.64 -9.69 -40.23
N ILE A 447 -8.14 -10.06 -39.06
CA ILE A 447 -8.89 -10.51 -37.89
C ILE A 447 -8.59 -9.51 -36.77
N LEU A 448 -9.63 -8.97 -36.13
CA LEU A 448 -9.48 -8.15 -34.93
C LEU A 448 -9.55 -9.05 -33.69
N SER A 449 -8.50 -9.03 -32.88
CA SER A 449 -8.49 -9.60 -31.54
C SER A 449 -8.69 -8.49 -30.52
N ILE A 450 -9.71 -8.65 -29.67
CA ILE A 450 -10.22 -7.67 -28.72
C ILE A 450 -9.95 -8.15 -27.29
N GLY A 451 -9.54 -7.23 -26.41
CA GLY A 451 -9.28 -7.50 -24.99
C GLY A 451 -7.85 -7.97 -24.71
N LYS A 452 -7.45 -7.95 -23.44
CA LYS A 452 -6.06 -8.25 -23.00
C LYS A 452 -5.64 -9.67 -23.36
N THR A 453 -6.57 -10.59 -23.17
CA THR A 453 -6.40 -12.01 -23.44
C THR A 453 -6.58 -12.34 -24.93
N GLY A 454 -7.30 -11.49 -25.68
CA GLY A 454 -7.60 -11.69 -27.10
C GLY A 454 -8.61 -12.80 -27.39
N ASN A 455 -9.40 -13.15 -26.38
CA ASN A 455 -10.36 -14.25 -26.45
C ASN A 455 -11.58 -13.92 -27.32
N TYR A 456 -11.79 -12.65 -27.59
CA TYR A 456 -12.82 -12.17 -28.50
C TYR A 456 -12.18 -11.84 -29.85
N LYS A 457 -12.55 -12.58 -30.90
CA LYS A 457 -12.01 -12.38 -32.26
C LYS A 457 -13.14 -12.18 -33.26
N THR A 458 -12.95 -11.25 -34.18
CA THR A 458 -13.87 -11.09 -35.30
C THR A 458 -13.69 -12.20 -36.33
N LYS A 459 -14.69 -12.40 -37.17
CA LYS A 459 -14.47 -13.04 -38.47
C LYS A 459 -13.56 -12.17 -39.34
N GLU A 460 -13.15 -12.71 -40.50
CA GLU A 460 -12.41 -11.95 -41.51
C GLU A 460 -13.12 -10.62 -41.81
N ILE A 461 -12.40 -9.52 -41.60
CA ILE A 461 -12.82 -8.17 -42.00
C ILE A 461 -11.99 -7.73 -43.21
N THR A 462 -12.63 -7.07 -44.17
CA THR A 462 -11.96 -6.53 -45.36
C THR A 462 -11.88 -5.01 -45.22
N ILE A 463 -10.66 -4.49 -45.25
CA ILE A 463 -10.38 -3.04 -45.19
C ILE A 463 -10.09 -2.57 -46.62
N GLN A 464 -10.91 -1.64 -47.12
CA GLN A 464 -10.79 -1.07 -48.46
C GLN A 464 -9.95 0.20 -48.45
N ALA A 465 -9.15 0.39 -49.50
CA ALA A 465 -8.32 1.58 -49.69
C ALA A 465 -9.18 2.84 -49.91
N ALA A 466 -8.67 4.01 -49.52
CA ALA A 466 -9.33 5.31 -49.71
C ALA A 466 -10.76 5.38 -49.13
N ASN A 467 -10.95 4.74 -47.98
CA ASN A 467 -12.22 4.72 -47.27
C ASN A 467 -11.96 4.75 -45.75
N LYS A 468 -12.90 5.35 -45.01
CA LYS A 468 -13.09 5.08 -43.59
C LYS A 468 -13.86 3.78 -43.46
N ASN A 469 -13.20 2.77 -42.92
CA ASN A 469 -13.76 1.44 -42.70
C ASN A 469 -14.35 1.41 -41.29
N LYS A 470 -15.67 1.61 -41.17
CA LYS A 470 -16.39 1.56 -39.89
C LYS A 470 -16.80 0.12 -39.62
N VAL A 471 -16.02 -0.58 -38.80
CA VAL A 471 -16.26 -1.96 -38.41
C VAL A 471 -17.08 -1.98 -37.13
N THR A 472 -18.34 -2.38 -37.23
CA THR A 472 -19.19 -2.59 -36.05
C THR A 472 -19.12 -4.05 -35.63
N VAL A 473 -18.70 -4.27 -34.38
CA VAL A 473 -18.57 -5.57 -33.76
C VAL A 473 -19.69 -5.72 -32.73
N VAL A 474 -20.54 -6.72 -32.94
CA VAL A 474 -21.50 -7.14 -31.92
C VAL A 474 -20.73 -7.84 -30.83
N VAL A 475 -20.82 -7.33 -29.60
CA VAL A 475 -20.08 -7.81 -28.42
C VAL A 475 -21.03 -8.41 -27.39
N THR A 476 -20.57 -9.46 -26.72
CA THR A 476 -21.29 -10.10 -25.61
C THR A 476 -20.77 -9.60 -24.26
N LYS A 477 -21.62 -9.68 -23.24
CA LYS A 477 -21.27 -9.33 -21.87
C LYS A 477 -20.25 -10.32 -21.30
N GLY A 478 -19.48 -9.88 -20.30
CA GLY A 478 -18.63 -10.77 -19.52
C GLY A 478 -19.46 -11.51 -18.47
N THR A 479 -19.06 -12.72 -18.09
CA THR A 479 -19.79 -13.52 -17.09
C THR A 479 -18.96 -13.65 -15.84
N LEU A 480 -19.57 -13.39 -14.68
CA LEU A 480 -18.95 -13.63 -13.37
C LEU A 480 -19.46 -14.94 -12.78
N ILE A 481 -18.53 -15.82 -12.44
CA ILE A 481 -18.77 -17.16 -11.90
C ILE A 481 -18.02 -17.30 -10.58
N PHE A 482 -18.61 -18.00 -9.61
CA PHE A 482 -17.94 -18.36 -8.36
C PHE A 482 -17.89 -19.87 -8.23
N ARG A 483 -16.79 -20.41 -7.69
CA ARG A 483 -16.66 -21.84 -7.38
C ARG A 483 -15.77 -22.06 -6.19
N TYR A 484 -15.87 -23.25 -5.59
CA TYR A 484 -14.86 -23.71 -4.65
C TYR A 484 -13.60 -24.16 -5.39
N ASP A 485 -12.43 -23.77 -4.90
CA ASP A 485 -11.12 -24.17 -5.44
C ASP A 485 -10.86 -25.67 -5.24
N ASP A 486 -11.10 -26.15 -4.03
CA ASP A 486 -10.91 -27.53 -3.60
C ASP A 486 -12.02 -28.46 -4.14
N ASN A 487 -13.20 -27.91 -4.39
CA ASN A 487 -14.38 -28.67 -4.86
C ASN A 487 -15.21 -27.93 -5.94
N PRO A 488 -14.70 -27.83 -7.18
CA PRO A 488 -15.32 -27.01 -8.24
C PRO A 488 -16.76 -27.38 -8.62
N GLN A 489 -17.21 -28.61 -8.31
CA GLN A 489 -18.55 -29.10 -8.67
C GLN A 489 -19.60 -28.76 -7.60
N ARG A 490 -19.18 -28.42 -6.38
CA ARG A 490 -20.10 -28.03 -5.33
C ARG A 490 -20.60 -26.59 -5.57
N PRO A 491 -21.92 -26.35 -5.59
CA PRO A 491 -22.45 -24.98 -5.71
C PRO A 491 -22.15 -24.16 -4.45
N VAL A 492 -21.78 -22.89 -4.64
CA VAL A 492 -21.46 -21.94 -3.56
C VAL A 492 -22.75 -21.31 -3.00
N LYS A 493 -23.50 -22.07 -2.19
CA LYS A 493 -24.82 -21.67 -1.64
C LYS A 493 -24.74 -20.69 -0.48
N GLU A 494 -23.59 -20.61 0.16
CA GLU A 494 -23.40 -19.95 1.44
C GLU A 494 -23.15 -18.45 1.33
N PHE A 495 -22.80 -17.96 0.13
CA PHE A 495 -22.28 -16.62 -0.08
C PHE A 495 -23.05 -15.84 -1.15
N ILE A 496 -23.06 -14.52 -0.97
CA ILE A 496 -23.58 -13.52 -1.89
C ILE A 496 -22.46 -12.50 -2.12
N ALA A 497 -22.23 -12.17 -3.38
CA ALA A 497 -21.29 -11.14 -3.79
C ALA A 497 -22.01 -9.81 -4.05
N SER A 498 -21.50 -8.74 -3.47
CA SER A 498 -21.82 -7.36 -3.85
C SER A 498 -20.87 -6.94 -4.98
N VAL A 499 -21.43 -6.67 -6.16
CA VAL A 499 -20.68 -6.33 -7.37
C VAL A 499 -20.99 -4.88 -7.74
N ARG A 500 -19.96 -4.03 -7.70
CA ARG A 500 -20.05 -2.60 -8.07
C ARG A 500 -18.99 -2.24 -9.10
N LYS A 501 -19.29 -1.32 -10.02
CA LYS A 501 -18.26 -0.76 -10.91
C LYS A 501 -17.37 0.19 -10.10
N THR A 502 -16.06 0.10 -10.26
CA THR A 502 -15.06 0.77 -9.41
C THR A 502 -15.11 2.31 -9.47
N PHE A 503 -15.83 2.89 -10.44
CA PHE A 503 -15.89 4.35 -10.68
C PHE A 503 -17.30 4.88 -11.02
N GLU A 504 -18.36 4.08 -10.84
CA GLU A 504 -19.74 4.54 -11.00
C GLU A 504 -20.46 4.51 -9.65
N ALA A 505 -21.05 5.63 -9.22
CA ALA A 505 -21.82 5.74 -7.98
C ALA A 505 -23.18 4.99 -8.02
N ARG A 506 -23.35 4.04 -8.93
CA ARG A 506 -24.61 3.31 -9.14
C ARG A 506 -24.77 2.15 -8.15
N SER A 507 -26.02 1.71 -8.03
CA SER A 507 -26.51 0.62 -7.18
C SER A 507 -25.70 -0.67 -7.27
N ASN A 508 -25.35 -1.21 -6.09
CA ASN A 508 -24.70 -2.51 -5.92
C ASN A 508 -25.58 -3.63 -6.49
N ILE A 509 -24.98 -4.52 -7.29
CA ILE A 509 -25.63 -5.73 -7.75
C ILE A 509 -25.29 -6.84 -6.77
N TYR A 510 -26.29 -7.36 -6.06
CA TYR A 510 -26.13 -8.55 -5.23
C TYR A 510 -26.34 -9.80 -6.09
N GLN A 511 -25.29 -10.60 -6.24
CA GLN A 511 -25.31 -11.87 -6.97
C GLN A 511 -25.11 -13.02 -5.98
N PRO A 512 -26.06 -13.96 -5.87
CA PRO A 512 -25.81 -15.24 -5.22
C PRO A 512 -24.62 -15.95 -5.87
N CYS A 513 -23.66 -16.44 -5.08
CA CYS A 513 -22.48 -17.11 -5.62
C CYS A 513 -22.79 -18.46 -6.29
N THR A 514 -24.03 -18.96 -6.20
CA THR A 514 -24.53 -20.12 -6.95
C THR A 514 -24.82 -19.84 -8.41
N GLU A 515 -25.04 -18.57 -8.76
CA GLU A 515 -25.51 -18.17 -10.08
C GLU A 515 -24.36 -17.64 -10.92
N GLN A 516 -24.45 -17.83 -12.23
CA GLN A 516 -23.61 -17.14 -13.20
C GLN A 516 -24.38 -15.94 -13.71
N ARG A 517 -23.75 -14.77 -13.73
CA ARG A 517 -24.42 -13.54 -14.14
C ARG A 517 -23.56 -12.73 -15.11
N GLU A 518 -24.23 -12.16 -16.10
CA GLU A 518 -23.61 -11.31 -17.10
C GLU A 518 -23.50 -9.86 -16.63
N TYR A 519 -22.34 -9.26 -16.86
CA TYR A 519 -22.00 -7.88 -16.53
C TYR A 519 -21.50 -7.14 -17.76
N GLU A 520 -21.76 -5.83 -17.78
CA GLU A 520 -21.17 -4.96 -18.78
C GLU A 520 -19.65 -4.93 -18.62
N PRO A 521 -18.88 -4.77 -19.70
CA PRO A 521 -17.44 -4.74 -19.60
C PRO A 521 -16.98 -3.46 -18.89
N ALA A 522 -16.31 -3.63 -17.76
CA ALA A 522 -15.82 -2.56 -16.90
C ALA A 522 -14.91 -3.15 -15.81
N ASN A 523 -14.28 -2.26 -15.02
CA ASN A 523 -13.65 -2.62 -13.77
C ASN A 523 -14.69 -2.74 -12.66
N TYR A 524 -14.69 -3.87 -11.97
CA TYR A 524 -15.59 -4.18 -10.87
C TYR A 524 -14.84 -4.39 -9.57
N HIS A 525 -15.39 -3.83 -8.51
CA HIS A 525 -15.06 -4.16 -7.14
C HIS A 525 -16.11 -5.12 -6.60
N ILE A 526 -15.65 -6.26 -6.09
CA ILE A 526 -16.48 -7.38 -5.66
C ILE A 526 -16.17 -7.68 -4.20
N GLU A 527 -17.20 -7.62 -3.37
CA GLU A 527 -17.14 -7.98 -1.96
C GLU A 527 -18.00 -9.22 -1.74
N ILE A 528 -17.40 -10.31 -1.27
CA ILE A 528 -18.09 -11.56 -0.98
C ILE A 528 -18.24 -11.65 0.54
N ASN A 529 -19.45 -11.92 1.00
CA ASN A 529 -19.81 -11.99 2.43
C ASN A 529 -19.27 -13.25 3.15
N THR A 530 -18.06 -13.69 2.81
CA THR A 530 -17.29 -14.67 3.56
C THR A 530 -16.85 -14.08 4.91
N LEU A 531 -16.34 -14.93 5.80
CA LEU A 531 -15.72 -14.50 7.05
C LEU A 531 -14.28 -15.03 7.12
N PRO A 532 -13.25 -14.17 7.10
CA PRO A 532 -13.28 -12.73 6.82
C PRO A 532 -13.80 -12.39 5.41
N MET A 533 -14.27 -11.15 5.22
CA MET A 533 -14.83 -10.69 3.94
C MET A 533 -13.77 -10.76 2.83
N MET A 534 -14.11 -11.36 1.70
CA MET A 534 -13.21 -11.47 0.56
C MET A 534 -13.49 -10.35 -0.43
N VAL A 535 -12.44 -9.63 -0.81
CA VAL A 535 -12.53 -8.52 -1.76
C VAL A 535 -11.72 -8.82 -3.01
N ARG A 536 -12.26 -8.52 -4.19
CA ARG A 536 -11.59 -8.66 -5.49
C ARG A 536 -11.87 -7.46 -6.37
N ASN A 537 -10.83 -6.96 -7.05
CA ASN A 537 -10.98 -6.01 -8.15
C ASN A 537 -10.71 -6.76 -9.45
N ILE A 538 -11.68 -6.78 -10.37
CA ILE A 538 -11.56 -7.52 -11.63
C ILE A 538 -11.91 -6.61 -12.82
N ASP A 539 -11.25 -6.87 -13.94
CA ASP A 539 -11.55 -6.26 -15.24
C ASP A 539 -12.35 -7.28 -16.05
N LEU A 540 -13.65 -7.03 -16.25
CA LEU A 540 -14.51 -7.90 -17.03
C LEU A 540 -14.46 -7.48 -18.51
N ASP A 541 -13.82 -8.31 -19.33
CA ASP A 541 -13.71 -8.14 -20.79
C ASP A 541 -14.93 -8.73 -21.53
N PHE A 542 -15.08 -8.34 -22.80
CA PHE A 542 -16.14 -8.83 -23.69
C PHE A 542 -16.12 -10.36 -23.87
N GLY A 543 -17.29 -10.99 -23.71
CA GLY A 543 -17.47 -12.44 -23.90
C GLY A 543 -16.59 -13.32 -23.01
N TRP A 544 -15.97 -12.74 -21.97
CA TRP A 544 -15.06 -13.43 -21.08
C TRP A 544 -15.77 -13.87 -19.81
N SER A 545 -15.61 -15.15 -19.46
CA SER A 545 -16.06 -15.67 -18.17
C SER A 545 -14.92 -15.56 -17.16
N TYR A 546 -15.12 -14.75 -16.13
CA TYR A 546 -14.21 -14.64 -15.01
C TYR A 546 -14.72 -15.52 -13.86
N THR A 547 -13.88 -16.44 -13.41
CA THR A 547 -14.20 -17.33 -12.28
C THR A 547 -13.43 -16.88 -11.05
N ILE A 548 -14.15 -16.55 -9.98
CA ILE A 548 -13.57 -16.31 -8.66
C ILE A 548 -13.55 -17.63 -7.89
N ASP A 549 -12.34 -18.06 -7.57
CA ASP A 549 -12.08 -19.20 -6.71
C ASP A 549 -12.22 -18.78 -5.23
N ILE A 550 -13.12 -19.45 -4.52
CA ILE A 550 -13.38 -19.26 -3.09
C ILE A 550 -12.92 -20.51 -2.35
N PRO A 551 -12.10 -20.41 -1.30
CA PRO A 551 -11.80 -21.54 -0.43
C PRO A 551 -13.05 -22.13 0.22
N GLU A 552 -13.15 -23.45 0.25
CA GLU A 552 -14.26 -24.12 0.95
C GLU A 552 -14.20 -23.77 2.45
N PRO A 553 -15.28 -23.20 3.04
CA PRO A 553 -15.23 -22.77 4.44
C PRO A 553 -15.06 -23.96 5.38
N GLY A 554 -14.39 -23.71 6.50
CA GLY A 554 -14.38 -24.58 7.66
C GLY A 554 -15.26 -24.04 8.79
N PHE A 555 -15.24 -24.74 9.91
CA PHE A 555 -15.91 -24.33 11.14
C PHE A 555 -14.91 -24.21 12.27
N VAL A 556 -15.10 -23.22 13.14
CA VAL A 556 -14.47 -23.17 14.46
C VAL A 556 -15.55 -23.42 15.51
N LYS A 557 -15.28 -24.35 16.43
CA LYS A 557 -16.15 -24.64 17.57
C LYS A 557 -15.43 -24.29 18.86
N PHE A 558 -15.95 -23.33 19.60
CA PHE A 558 -15.42 -23.04 20.93
C PHE A 558 -15.94 -24.07 21.93
N THR A 559 -15.03 -24.74 22.65
CA THR A 559 -15.37 -25.85 23.57
C THR A 559 -15.59 -25.40 25.01
N ASN A 560 -15.47 -24.10 25.27
CA ASN A 560 -15.67 -23.49 26.58
C ASN A 560 -17.06 -23.78 27.15
N THR A 561 -17.09 -24.40 28.32
CA THR A 561 -18.31 -24.65 29.12
C THR A 561 -18.60 -23.52 30.11
N ASN A 562 -17.61 -22.66 30.36
CA ASN A 562 -17.76 -21.43 31.12
C ASN A 562 -18.10 -20.25 30.20
N ALA A 563 -18.95 -19.33 30.69
CA ALA A 563 -19.24 -18.10 29.98
C ALA A 563 -18.06 -17.13 30.08
N LEU A 564 -17.41 -16.84 28.95
CA LEU A 564 -16.32 -15.85 28.84
C LEU A 564 -16.81 -14.49 28.34
N GLY A 565 -18.05 -14.41 27.84
CA GLY A 565 -18.62 -13.18 27.30
C GLY A 565 -18.08 -12.88 25.89
N LYS A 566 -17.82 -11.59 25.61
CA LYS A 566 -17.46 -11.13 24.26
C LYS A 566 -16.02 -11.48 23.91
N VAL A 567 -15.86 -12.26 22.84
CA VAL A 567 -14.57 -12.62 22.23
C VAL A 567 -14.49 -11.98 20.86
N SER A 568 -13.35 -11.35 20.55
CA SER A 568 -13.08 -10.76 19.24
C SER A 568 -12.20 -11.70 18.42
N LEU A 569 -12.52 -11.87 17.14
CA LEU A 569 -11.75 -12.69 16.22
C LEU A 569 -10.96 -11.81 15.27
N TRP A 570 -9.71 -12.21 15.07
CA TRP A 570 -8.72 -11.48 14.31
C TRP A 570 -8.11 -12.37 13.24
N ALA A 571 -7.85 -11.80 12.07
CA ALA A 571 -7.25 -12.49 10.93
C ALA A 571 -6.04 -11.70 10.39
N PRO A 572 -5.08 -12.33 9.72
CA PRO A 572 -3.95 -11.65 9.10
C PRO A 572 -4.41 -10.60 8.07
N LEU A 573 -3.89 -9.39 8.21
CA LEU A 573 -3.99 -8.28 7.27
C LEU A 573 -2.58 -7.69 7.09
N GLY A 574 -1.88 -8.13 6.04
CA GLY A 574 -0.46 -7.83 5.88
C GLY A 574 0.40 -8.50 6.95
N ASP A 575 1.18 -7.72 7.69
CA ASP A 575 2.06 -8.22 8.77
C ASP A 575 1.39 -8.22 10.15
N GLN A 576 0.15 -7.74 10.25
CA GLN A 576 -0.59 -7.61 11.50
C GLN A 576 -1.86 -8.45 11.47
N PHE A 577 -2.46 -8.63 12.64
CA PHE A 577 -3.81 -9.16 12.76
C PHE A 577 -4.79 -7.99 12.83
N ALA A 578 -5.92 -8.09 12.14
CA ALA A 578 -7.02 -7.13 12.21
C ALA A 578 -8.30 -7.82 12.69
N GLN A 579 -9.04 -7.15 13.57
CA GLN A 579 -10.32 -7.63 14.06
C GLN A 579 -11.34 -7.64 12.92
N PHE A 580 -12.04 -8.76 12.71
CA PHE A 580 -13.06 -8.88 11.66
C PHE A 580 -14.43 -9.36 12.16
N TYR A 581 -14.51 -9.93 13.37
CA TYR A 581 -15.74 -10.49 13.91
C TYR A 581 -15.76 -10.47 15.44
N PHE A 582 -16.94 -10.50 16.04
CA PHE A 582 -17.11 -10.75 17.47
C PHE A 582 -18.13 -11.86 17.69
N THR A 583 -17.89 -12.67 18.72
CA THR A 583 -18.79 -13.73 19.15
C THR A 583 -18.96 -13.69 20.66
N GLU A 584 -20.05 -14.26 21.16
CA GLU A 584 -20.29 -14.41 22.58
C GLU A 584 -20.12 -15.86 23.00
N ILE A 585 -19.23 -16.10 23.96
CA ILE A 585 -18.97 -17.42 24.52
C ILE A 585 -19.77 -17.52 25.82
N ASN A 586 -20.91 -18.20 25.74
CA ASN A 586 -21.93 -18.36 26.79
C ASN A 586 -21.84 -19.68 27.58
N GLY A 587 -20.82 -20.50 27.36
CA GLY A 587 -20.66 -21.82 27.99
C GLY A 587 -21.41 -23.00 27.34
N ASN A 588 -22.06 -22.82 26.18
CA ASN A 588 -22.66 -23.90 25.40
C ASN A 588 -21.88 -24.18 24.11
N PRO A 589 -21.03 -25.23 24.06
CA PRO A 589 -20.20 -25.53 22.89
C PRO A 589 -20.97 -25.77 21.58
N ASN A 590 -22.21 -26.26 21.66
CA ASN A 590 -23.02 -26.51 20.47
C ASN A 590 -23.60 -25.23 19.87
N ALA A 591 -23.73 -24.16 20.67
CA ALA A 591 -24.19 -22.85 20.22
C ALA A 591 -23.04 -21.94 19.73
N GLN A 592 -21.78 -22.36 19.88
CA GLN A 592 -20.58 -21.55 19.63
C GLN A 592 -19.78 -22.03 18.42
N THR A 593 -20.48 -22.43 17.35
CA THR A 593 -19.84 -22.84 16.09
C THR A 593 -19.96 -21.74 15.06
N ILE A 594 -18.83 -21.33 14.46
CA ILE A 594 -18.76 -20.24 13.49
C ILE A 594 -18.14 -20.76 12.20
N ARG A 595 -18.74 -20.40 11.07
CA ARG A 595 -18.20 -20.68 9.73
C ARG A 595 -17.16 -19.63 9.37
N LEU A 596 -15.93 -20.07 9.10
CA LEU A 596 -14.81 -19.20 8.71
C LEU A 596 -14.13 -19.74 7.46
N GLN A 597 -13.50 -18.86 6.69
CA GLN A 597 -12.61 -19.25 5.61
C GLN A 597 -11.36 -19.96 6.19
N PRO A 598 -10.72 -20.86 5.44
CA PRO A 598 -9.46 -21.46 5.86
C PRO A 598 -8.39 -20.39 6.10
N GLY A 599 -7.60 -20.55 7.16
CA GLY A 599 -6.60 -19.54 7.53
C GLY A 599 -6.09 -19.67 8.95
N LEU A 600 -5.20 -18.75 9.32
CA LEU A 600 -4.71 -18.55 10.69
C LEU A 600 -5.53 -17.43 11.34
N TYR A 601 -5.89 -17.60 12.60
CA TYR A 601 -6.74 -16.68 13.34
C TYR A 601 -6.29 -16.51 14.78
N GLU A 602 -6.71 -15.41 15.40
CA GLU A 602 -6.56 -15.16 16.83
C GLU A 602 -7.91 -14.85 17.47
N ALA A 603 -8.16 -15.40 18.65
CA ALA A 603 -9.27 -15.06 19.52
C ALA A 603 -8.75 -14.22 20.68
N HIS A 604 -9.28 -13.00 20.82
CA HIS A 604 -8.88 -12.02 21.82
C HIS A 604 -10.03 -11.81 22.80
N TRP A 605 -9.77 -11.90 24.10
CA TRP A 605 -10.77 -11.66 25.13
C TRP A 605 -10.19 -10.96 26.35
N ARG A 606 -11.08 -10.30 27.12
CA ARG A 606 -10.73 -9.71 28.41
C ARG A 606 -11.21 -10.62 29.52
N GLY A 607 -10.28 -11.12 30.34
CA GLY A 607 -10.64 -11.85 31.55
C GLY A 607 -11.38 -10.93 32.54
N ASN A 608 -12.19 -11.53 33.42
CA ASN A 608 -12.75 -10.83 34.58
C ASN A 608 -11.61 -10.53 35.58
N GLN A 609 -10.94 -9.38 35.42
CA GLN A 609 -9.93 -8.89 36.35
C GLN A 609 -10.38 -7.55 36.97
N PRO A 610 -10.04 -7.26 38.24
CA PRO A 610 -10.50 -6.06 38.94
C PRO A 610 -10.07 -4.76 38.23
N ARG A 611 -10.97 -3.76 38.20
CA ARG A 611 -10.68 -2.42 37.65
C ARG A 611 -9.46 -1.81 38.34
N GLY A 612 -8.37 -1.63 37.59
CA GLY A 612 -7.16 -0.93 38.06
C GLY A 612 -5.86 -1.47 37.48
N MET A 613 -5.85 -2.71 36.98
CA MET A 613 -4.70 -3.27 36.28
C MET A 613 -4.87 -3.00 34.78
N GLN A 614 -4.11 -2.06 34.22
CA GLN A 614 -3.98 -1.98 32.76
C GLN A 614 -3.35 -3.30 32.31
N ASN A 615 -4.01 -4.10 31.47
CA ASN A 615 -3.38 -5.22 30.78
C ASN A 615 -4.09 -5.56 29.47
N GLY A 616 -3.28 -5.97 28.49
CA GLY A 616 -3.70 -6.33 27.13
C GLY A 616 -4.65 -7.52 27.07
N ASP A 617 -5.33 -7.64 25.94
CA ASP A 617 -6.25 -8.73 25.66
C ASP A 617 -5.50 -10.08 25.68
N ASN A 618 -6.09 -11.11 26.30
CA ASN A 618 -5.53 -12.46 26.22
C ASN A 618 -5.76 -13.01 24.81
N ILE A 619 -4.81 -13.78 24.27
CA ILE A 619 -4.80 -14.20 22.86
C ILE A 619 -4.66 -15.73 22.75
N VAL A 620 -5.57 -16.37 22.03
CA VAL A 620 -5.43 -17.76 21.58
C VAL A 620 -5.34 -17.80 20.05
N LYS A 621 -4.30 -18.44 19.52
CA LYS A 621 -4.12 -18.62 18.08
C LYS A 621 -4.67 -19.98 17.64
N PHE A 622 -5.35 -20.03 16.51
CA PHE A 622 -5.90 -21.25 15.95
C PHE A 622 -5.90 -21.20 14.42
N SER A 623 -6.04 -22.36 13.76
CA SER A 623 -6.14 -22.42 12.30
C SER A 623 -7.38 -23.20 11.87
N VAL A 624 -8.10 -22.65 10.90
CA VAL A 624 -9.27 -23.28 10.27
C VAL A 624 -8.83 -23.92 8.95
N LYS A 625 -9.26 -25.15 8.70
CA LYS A 625 -9.03 -25.88 7.46
C LYS A 625 -10.31 -26.00 6.65
N SER A 626 -10.19 -26.11 5.32
CA SER A 626 -11.34 -26.33 4.43
C SER A 626 -12.14 -27.56 4.86
N ASN A 627 -13.47 -27.41 4.90
CA ASN A 627 -14.42 -28.51 5.19
C ASN A 627 -14.12 -29.29 6.49
N ALA A 628 -13.49 -28.65 7.48
CA ALA A 628 -13.16 -29.27 8.76
C ALA A 628 -13.69 -28.41 9.92
N THR A 629 -13.91 -29.05 11.07
CA THR A 629 -14.20 -28.35 12.32
C THR A 629 -12.94 -28.30 13.17
N THR A 630 -12.49 -27.10 13.52
CA THR A 630 -11.41 -26.84 14.47
C THR A 630 -12.02 -26.56 15.84
N GLU A 631 -11.67 -27.36 16.84
CA GLU A 631 -12.06 -27.11 18.22
C GLU A 631 -11.05 -26.17 18.90
N VAL A 632 -11.56 -25.16 19.61
CA VAL A 632 -10.74 -24.15 20.30
C VAL A 632 -11.24 -23.99 21.73
N GLU A 633 -10.35 -24.18 22.69
CA GLU A 633 -10.60 -23.88 24.10
C GLU A 633 -9.85 -22.60 24.48
N ILE A 634 -10.58 -21.59 24.96
CA ILE A 634 -10.01 -20.35 25.48
C ILE A 634 -9.71 -20.54 26.97
N LYS A 635 -8.45 -20.40 27.37
CA LYS A 635 -7.96 -20.71 28.72
C LYS A 635 -7.77 -19.47 29.58
#